data_AF-A0A8T3PA14-F1
#
_entry.id   AF-A0A8T3PA14-F1
#
_cell.length_a   1.000
_cell.length_b   1.000
_cell.length_c   1.000
_cell.angle_alpha   90.00
_cell.angle_beta   90.00
_cell.angle_gamma   90.00
#
_symmetry.space_group_name_H-M   'P 1'
#
loop_
_entity.id
_entity.type
_entity.pdbx_description
1 polymer ?
#
loop_
_entity_poly.entity_id
_entity_poly.type
_entity_poly.pdbx_seq_one_letter_code
_entity_poly.pdbx_strand_id
1 'polypeptide(L)'
;MARSVNDPNNGEPNYNEEEKAAPEHRMPAGISVSLDDHPGAAARLLIERFFQRTAMFEADAVEDLDVEMSDVVRYRKQIQDAFLAVVREGPAGNDPRLRAGVVAHLGELGFEEGRSVLSGLATSAVEQPAIRATALDALTLLSERDEGDVVRSALSDPDPLVRARALDIVARSVSEEDIAVVRPLMKDLDPEVRRRAALVLRAAGERVPDDLVDPHRPAPGDLIEDEDIHRAVGREHGLPNLGSHAPEGKEDQPEGGGRDASGEALANALMPAPLRSVASYEVLRSPTSETVRLRLVGAAVPAAGPPGSQVFRSSDHEAVMDIPGALMPPAGYPLPGCGCDDPAEAPTWVREGPPSPAIHAIEPDQPTVLAGTPFGIRVRFHVPDDQHVELLRVETRFPLDSWTEATFAVDPEDSARGETVVPGYVAGSPGGMDVRVSLYGSRGGAAHAEARFVALPSNPHYLLVAPQTTGTNGKGPAHWNASEQRYYCYARFEVVNGHSHAITVGPSVTCRVTDGGSEKANFSFTIGTTTVPAYGSRVLSIYTYYPKGNSVAKVFDNFGDVRQTFTLQTSVGNLTDWHVWQAMAQVKLSLIFVGNMTVSQRGAFQSVAETEASAVYEQRGMNIADTKRYLLPSSHPDWNRFRDIAVKSSKGGNCSSISSSEADDMKKGWSSAPADRLDVFIVETFSGPSCAASLYGFAPVNGPTSKGGKNSGVVLKFSAYNLTTSGGRAGMGVAIAHEVGHFLGLKHTDASQNFMNASTTGSSTNITWDQYTTMRKHGFVRRHVP
;
A
#
# COMPACT_ATOMS: atom_id res chain seq x y z
N MET A 1 -36.45 14.45 -24.48
CA MET A 1 -36.08 14.81 -23.09
C MET A 1 -35.63 16.26 -23.10
N ALA A 2 -36.44 17.16 -22.55
CA ALA A 2 -36.13 18.59 -22.51
C ALA A 2 -35.06 18.84 -21.43
N ARG A 3 -33.87 19.31 -21.85
CA ARG A 3 -32.83 19.76 -20.93
C ARG A 3 -33.34 20.99 -20.21
N SER A 4 -33.47 20.90 -18.88
CA SER A 4 -33.67 22.06 -18.02
C SER A 4 -32.52 23.03 -18.23
N VAL A 5 -32.84 24.31 -18.41
CA VAL A 5 -31.85 25.39 -18.50
C VAL A 5 -31.26 25.58 -17.09
N ASN A 6 -30.00 25.18 -16.91
CA ASN A 6 -29.29 25.28 -15.64
C ASN A 6 -29.03 26.74 -15.26
N ASP A 7 -29.23 27.07 -13.98
CA ASP A 7 -28.83 28.33 -13.37
C ASP A 7 -27.28 28.44 -13.37
N PRO A 8 -26.68 29.40 -14.08
CA PRO A 8 -25.23 29.53 -14.19
C PRO A 8 -24.55 29.82 -12.84
N ASN A 9 -25.28 30.24 -11.81
CA ASN A 9 -24.73 30.49 -10.48
C ASN A 9 -24.59 29.23 -9.60
N ASN A 10 -25.17 28.10 -10.00
CA ASN A 10 -25.00 26.84 -9.26
C ASN A 10 -23.73 26.06 -9.67
N GLY A 11 -23.01 26.51 -10.71
CA GLY A 11 -21.70 25.96 -11.09
C GLY A 11 -21.73 24.44 -11.28
N GLU A 12 -22.82 23.90 -11.83
CA GLU A 12 -22.86 22.49 -12.21
C GLU A 12 -21.98 22.28 -13.45
N PRO A 13 -21.11 21.25 -13.44
CA PRO A 13 -20.21 21.01 -14.56
C PRO A 13 -20.97 20.81 -15.87
N ASN A 14 -20.44 21.37 -16.96
CA ASN A 14 -21.01 21.20 -18.30
C ASN A 14 -20.43 19.95 -18.97
N TYR A 15 -20.77 18.79 -18.44
CA TYR A 15 -20.37 17.50 -19.01
C TYR A 15 -21.27 17.16 -20.20
N ASN A 16 -20.68 17.03 -21.38
CA ASN A 16 -21.43 16.81 -22.62
C ASN A 16 -20.92 15.63 -23.45
N GLU A 17 -19.78 15.05 -23.07
CA GLU A 17 -19.25 13.86 -23.70
C GLU A 17 -19.90 12.59 -23.13
N GLU A 18 -20.23 11.64 -24.01
CA GLU A 18 -20.69 10.32 -23.60
C GLU A 18 -19.55 9.55 -22.93
N GLU A 19 -19.80 9.06 -21.72
CA GLU A 19 -18.85 8.27 -20.96
C GLU A 19 -18.64 6.90 -21.60
N LYS A 20 -17.41 6.39 -21.51
CA LYS A 20 -17.12 5.02 -21.96
C LYS A 20 -17.81 4.07 -21.00
N ALA A 21 -18.76 3.28 -21.50
CA ALA A 21 -19.44 2.27 -20.70
C ALA A 21 -18.41 1.32 -20.08
N ALA A 22 -18.54 1.07 -18.78
CA ALA A 22 -17.74 0.08 -18.10
C ALA A 22 -18.01 -1.30 -18.74
N PRO A 23 -16.98 -2.12 -19.00
CA PRO A 23 -17.21 -3.47 -19.50
C PRO A 23 -17.95 -4.30 -18.45
N GLU A 24 -18.86 -5.17 -18.89
CA GLU A 24 -19.51 -6.11 -17.99
C GLU A 24 -18.58 -7.30 -17.72
N HIS A 25 -17.92 -7.27 -16.57
CA HIS A 25 -17.15 -8.39 -16.06
C HIS A 25 -18.05 -9.34 -15.25
N ARG A 26 -17.74 -10.63 -15.26
CA ARG A 26 -18.44 -11.62 -14.42
C ARG A 26 -17.45 -12.35 -13.54
N MET A 27 -17.78 -12.45 -12.26
CA MET A 27 -17.09 -13.27 -11.27
C MET A 27 -18.07 -14.32 -10.73
N PRO A 28 -17.63 -15.55 -10.44
CA PRO A 28 -18.45 -16.50 -9.70
C PRO A 28 -18.82 -15.95 -8.31
N ALA A 29 -20.02 -16.26 -7.84
CA ALA A 29 -20.44 -15.88 -6.50
C ALA A 29 -19.62 -16.64 -5.45
N GLY A 30 -19.10 -15.91 -4.46
CA GLY A 30 -18.45 -16.52 -3.30
C GLY A 30 -19.45 -17.10 -2.30
N ILE A 31 -18.91 -17.79 -1.30
CA ILE A 31 -19.64 -18.26 -0.12
C ILE A 31 -19.54 -17.24 1.02
N SER A 32 -20.51 -17.27 1.93
CA SER A 32 -20.31 -16.70 3.26
C SER A 32 -19.39 -17.61 4.07
N VAL A 33 -18.53 -17.03 4.89
CA VAL A 33 -17.58 -17.78 5.71
C VAL A 33 -18.05 -17.74 7.15
N SER A 34 -18.18 -18.91 7.78
CA SER A 34 -18.55 -19.07 9.19
C SER A 34 -17.44 -19.78 9.96
N LEU A 35 -17.25 -19.38 11.22
CA LEU A 35 -16.37 -20.07 12.17
C LEU A 35 -16.87 -21.49 12.51
N ASP A 36 -18.17 -21.76 12.38
CA ASP A 36 -18.73 -23.09 12.65
C ASP A 36 -18.29 -24.13 11.60
N ASP A 37 -18.15 -23.73 10.34
CA ASP A 37 -17.85 -24.63 9.22
C ASP A 37 -16.35 -24.86 9.04
N HIS A 38 -15.54 -23.83 9.28
CA HIS A 38 -14.10 -23.81 8.98
C HIS A 38 -13.31 -23.11 10.08
N PRO A 39 -13.33 -23.58 11.34
CA PRO A 39 -12.94 -22.78 12.49
C PRO A 39 -11.50 -22.26 12.43
N GLY A 40 -10.55 -23.02 11.89
CA GLY A 40 -9.17 -22.57 11.71
C GLY A 40 -9.00 -21.58 10.56
N ALA A 41 -9.49 -21.95 9.37
CA ALA A 41 -9.36 -21.12 8.18
C ALA A 41 -10.19 -19.83 8.26
N ALA A 42 -11.41 -19.90 8.79
CA ALA A 42 -12.27 -18.76 9.05
C ALA A 42 -11.67 -17.85 10.10
N ALA A 43 -11.10 -18.37 11.20
CA ALA A 43 -10.41 -17.53 12.18
C ALA A 43 -9.30 -16.71 11.50
N ARG A 44 -8.43 -17.34 10.72
CA ARG A 44 -7.36 -16.62 9.99
C ARG A 44 -7.92 -15.61 8.99
N LEU A 45 -8.91 -15.96 8.18
CA LEU A 45 -9.52 -15.03 7.22
C LEU A 45 -10.17 -13.84 7.93
N LEU A 46 -10.89 -14.10 9.03
CA LEU A 46 -11.54 -13.05 9.82
C LEU A 46 -10.51 -12.15 10.46
N ILE A 47 -9.39 -12.68 10.97
CA ILE A 47 -8.26 -11.88 11.49
C ILE A 47 -7.66 -11.00 10.41
N GLU A 48 -7.46 -11.52 9.20
CA GLU A 48 -7.00 -10.72 8.07
C GLU A 48 -8.00 -9.63 7.72
N ARG A 49 -9.28 -9.98 7.53
CA ARG A 49 -10.32 -9.01 7.22
C ARG A 49 -10.43 -7.97 8.32
N PHE A 50 -10.30 -8.40 9.56
CA PHE A 50 -10.32 -7.57 10.73
C PHE A 50 -9.17 -6.56 10.72
N PHE A 51 -7.91 -6.99 10.59
CA PHE A 51 -6.77 -6.06 10.57
C PHE A 51 -6.62 -5.30 9.24
N GLN A 52 -7.24 -5.77 8.16
CA GLN A 52 -7.43 -5.01 6.94
C GLN A 52 -8.47 -3.92 7.14
N ARG A 53 -9.52 -4.21 7.91
CA ARG A 53 -10.57 -3.30 8.27
C ARG A 53 -10.05 -2.42 9.41
N THR A 54 -10.22 -2.82 10.65
CA THR A 54 -9.99 -2.00 11.83
C THR A 54 -8.55 -2.05 12.32
N ALA A 55 -8.21 -1.02 13.08
CA ALA A 55 -7.03 -1.03 13.92
C ALA A 55 -7.20 -1.84 15.23
N MET A 56 -8.43 -2.25 15.59
CA MET A 56 -8.78 -2.54 16.99
C MET A 56 -9.71 -3.73 17.19
N PHE A 57 -9.45 -4.53 18.24
CA PHE A 57 -10.28 -5.69 18.63
C PHE A 57 -11.33 -5.27 19.63
N GLU A 58 -12.36 -4.64 19.10
CA GLU A 58 -13.55 -4.23 19.84
C GLU A 58 -14.72 -5.16 19.56
N ALA A 59 -15.64 -5.29 20.52
CA ALA A 59 -16.85 -6.08 20.34
C ALA A 59 -17.62 -5.64 19.08
N ASP A 60 -17.82 -4.34 18.91
CA ASP A 60 -18.50 -3.75 17.75
C ASP A 60 -17.79 -4.08 16.42
N ALA A 61 -16.45 -4.09 16.42
CA ALA A 61 -15.65 -4.43 15.24
C ALA A 61 -15.69 -5.93 14.89
N VAL A 62 -15.88 -6.78 15.90
CA VAL A 62 -16.06 -8.23 15.73
C VAL A 62 -17.48 -8.51 15.21
N GLU A 63 -18.50 -7.80 15.71
CA GLU A 63 -19.88 -7.87 15.21
C GLU A 63 -20.00 -7.45 13.74
N ASP A 64 -19.24 -6.43 13.29
CA ASP A 64 -19.17 -6.00 11.87
C ASP A 64 -18.63 -7.07 10.90
N LEU A 65 -18.02 -8.14 11.45
CA LEU A 65 -17.57 -9.31 10.70
C LEU A 65 -18.55 -10.47 10.76
N ASP A 66 -19.76 -10.24 11.29
CA ASP A 66 -20.77 -11.27 11.55
C ASP A 66 -20.23 -12.35 12.53
N VAL A 67 -19.43 -11.90 13.51
CA VAL A 67 -18.85 -12.73 14.56
C VAL A 67 -19.37 -12.22 15.90
N GLU A 68 -19.92 -13.11 16.73
CA GLU A 68 -20.35 -12.74 18.07
C GLU A 68 -19.16 -12.76 19.04
N MET A 69 -19.17 -11.94 20.09
CA MET A 69 -18.13 -12.05 21.14
C MET A 69 -18.07 -13.44 21.79
N SER A 70 -19.20 -14.17 21.79
CA SER A 70 -19.25 -15.56 22.24
C SER A 70 -18.44 -16.51 21.35
N ASP A 71 -18.30 -16.20 20.06
CA ASP A 71 -17.46 -16.95 19.12
C ASP A 71 -15.98 -16.72 19.39
N VAL A 72 -15.58 -15.51 19.78
CA VAL A 72 -14.18 -15.25 20.20
C VAL A 72 -13.81 -16.13 21.39
N VAL A 73 -14.72 -16.31 22.33
CA VAL A 73 -14.52 -17.21 23.48
C VAL A 73 -14.54 -18.67 23.05
N ARG A 74 -15.52 -19.06 22.22
CA ARG A 74 -15.70 -20.44 21.74
C ARG A 74 -14.53 -20.93 20.88
N TYR A 75 -14.00 -20.06 20.02
CA TYR A 75 -12.92 -20.33 19.07
C TYR A 75 -11.58 -19.71 19.49
N ARG A 76 -11.42 -19.41 20.79
CA ARG A 76 -10.21 -18.79 21.35
C ARG A 76 -8.92 -19.49 20.92
N LYS A 77 -8.93 -20.83 20.87
CA LYS A 77 -7.78 -21.63 20.44
C LYS A 77 -7.45 -21.42 18.97
N GLN A 78 -8.44 -21.44 18.09
CA GLN A 78 -8.24 -21.25 16.65
C GLN A 78 -7.78 -19.82 16.32
N ILE A 79 -8.30 -18.83 17.05
CA ILE A 79 -7.84 -17.44 16.97
C ILE A 79 -6.39 -17.35 17.40
N GLN A 80 -6.03 -17.98 18.52
CA GLN A 80 -4.64 -18.04 18.98
C GLN A 80 -3.72 -18.74 17.96
N ASP A 81 -4.13 -19.89 17.43
CA ASP A 81 -3.36 -20.64 16.44
C ASP A 81 -3.13 -19.79 15.17
N ALA A 82 -4.15 -19.08 14.71
CA ALA A 82 -4.05 -18.14 13.59
C ALA A 82 -3.13 -16.94 13.90
N PHE A 83 -3.19 -16.37 15.10
CA PHE A 83 -2.28 -15.29 15.51
C PHE A 83 -0.82 -15.77 15.50
N LEU A 84 -0.57 -16.95 16.09
CA LEU A 84 0.76 -17.55 16.09
C LEU A 84 1.23 -17.87 14.67
N ALA A 85 0.35 -18.31 13.78
CA ALA A 85 0.66 -18.55 12.37
C ALA A 85 1.12 -17.26 11.67
N VAL A 86 0.38 -16.15 11.79
CA VAL A 86 0.76 -14.84 11.24
C VAL A 86 2.17 -14.43 11.69
N VAL A 87 2.47 -14.61 12.98
CA VAL A 87 3.77 -14.23 13.51
C VAL A 87 4.88 -15.13 12.96
N ARG A 88 4.65 -16.43 12.87
CA ARG A 88 5.64 -17.42 12.43
C ARG A 88 5.94 -17.38 10.94
N GLU A 89 4.97 -17.00 10.11
CA GLU A 89 5.12 -16.81 8.65
C GLU A 89 6.16 -15.73 8.27
N GLY A 90 6.55 -14.90 9.24
CA GLY A 90 7.62 -13.91 9.04
C GLY A 90 7.19 -12.66 8.28
N PRO A 91 8.13 -11.71 8.09
CA PRO A 91 7.89 -10.44 7.39
C PRO A 91 7.67 -10.62 5.88
N ALA A 92 8.09 -11.74 5.31
CA ALA A 92 7.98 -12.01 3.86
C ALA A 92 6.58 -12.48 3.45
N GLY A 93 5.84 -13.11 4.38
CA GLY A 93 4.53 -13.70 4.09
C GLY A 93 3.34 -12.78 4.40
N ASN A 94 3.52 -11.74 5.21
CA ASN A 94 2.40 -10.98 5.78
C ASN A 94 2.54 -9.47 5.60
N ASP A 95 1.40 -8.82 5.45
CA ASP A 95 1.27 -7.36 5.57
C ASP A 95 1.82 -6.91 6.94
N PRO A 96 2.77 -5.95 6.99
CA PRO A 96 3.30 -5.42 8.25
C PRO A 96 2.21 -4.97 9.24
N ARG A 97 1.05 -4.52 8.75
CA ARG A 97 -0.11 -4.13 9.59
C ARG A 97 -0.74 -5.30 10.28
N LEU A 98 -1.03 -6.36 9.51
CA LEU A 98 -1.55 -7.62 10.02
C LEU A 98 -0.59 -8.15 11.08
N ARG A 99 0.71 -8.14 10.79
CA ARG A 99 1.75 -8.60 11.72
C ARG A 99 1.81 -7.75 12.99
N ALA A 100 1.88 -6.42 12.88
CA ALA A 100 1.91 -5.51 14.02
C ALA A 100 0.64 -5.64 14.90
N GLY A 101 -0.53 -5.65 14.25
CA GLY A 101 -1.81 -5.80 14.90
C GLY A 101 -1.91 -7.12 15.66
N VAL A 102 -1.55 -8.24 15.03
CA VAL A 102 -1.54 -9.56 15.67
C VAL A 102 -0.54 -9.60 16.84
N VAL A 103 0.66 -9.05 16.68
CA VAL A 103 1.66 -8.98 17.76
C VAL A 103 1.13 -8.20 18.96
N ALA A 104 0.51 -7.04 18.73
CA ALA A 104 -0.09 -6.24 19.80
C ALA A 104 -1.20 -7.01 20.53
N HIS A 105 -2.12 -7.63 19.77
CA HIS A 105 -3.29 -8.30 20.34
C HIS A 105 -2.97 -9.67 20.94
N LEU A 106 -1.86 -10.32 20.57
CA LEU A 106 -1.34 -11.49 21.31
C LEU A 106 -1.13 -11.13 22.79
N GLY A 107 -0.58 -9.95 23.06
CA GLY A 107 -0.37 -9.42 24.41
C GLY A 107 -1.68 -9.08 25.11
N GLU A 108 -2.55 -8.31 24.47
CA GLU A 108 -3.81 -7.87 25.07
C GLU A 108 -4.79 -8.98 25.41
N LEU A 109 -4.85 -10.00 24.54
CA LEU A 109 -5.74 -11.14 24.76
C LEU A 109 -5.19 -12.14 25.78
N GLY A 110 -3.97 -11.93 26.31
CA GLY A 110 -3.35 -12.80 27.30
C GLY A 110 -2.98 -14.17 26.74
N PHE A 111 -2.54 -14.25 25.48
CA PHE A 111 -2.10 -15.50 24.86
C PHE A 111 -0.67 -15.85 25.28
N GLU A 112 -0.54 -16.41 26.49
CA GLU A 112 0.75 -16.78 27.12
C GLU A 112 1.64 -17.67 26.24
N GLU A 113 1.06 -18.55 25.44
CA GLU A 113 1.77 -19.41 24.49
C GLU A 113 2.53 -18.59 23.42
N GLY A 114 2.12 -17.35 23.18
CA GLY A 114 2.79 -16.39 22.29
C GLY A 114 4.05 -15.76 22.88
N ARG A 115 4.29 -15.88 24.20
CA ARG A 115 5.41 -15.21 24.89
C ARG A 115 6.76 -15.53 24.26
N SER A 116 7.08 -16.80 24.06
CA SER A 116 8.38 -17.21 23.47
C SER A 116 8.55 -16.64 22.06
N VAL A 117 7.46 -16.53 21.30
CA VAL A 117 7.48 -16.01 19.94
C VAL A 117 7.69 -14.49 19.96
N LEU A 118 6.99 -13.78 20.84
CA LEU A 118 7.15 -12.34 21.03
C LEU A 118 8.56 -11.97 21.52
N SER A 119 9.15 -12.74 22.43
CA SER A 119 10.56 -12.56 22.84
C SER A 119 11.52 -12.71 21.66
N GLY A 120 11.31 -13.73 20.82
CA GLY A 120 12.10 -13.93 19.61
C GLY A 120 11.97 -12.76 18.63
N LEU A 121 10.76 -12.24 18.43
CA LEU A 121 10.52 -11.06 17.59
C LEU A 121 11.22 -9.82 18.11
N ALA A 122 11.09 -9.54 19.41
CA ALA A 122 11.67 -8.35 20.05
C ALA A 122 13.20 -8.27 19.86
N THR A 123 13.88 -9.41 19.75
CA THR A 123 15.34 -9.50 19.56
C THR A 123 15.77 -9.83 18.13
N SER A 124 14.84 -9.92 17.18
CA SER A 124 15.13 -10.41 15.82
C SER A 124 15.77 -9.33 14.94
N ALA A 125 17.03 -9.50 14.53
CA ALA A 125 17.73 -8.54 13.68
C ALA A 125 17.10 -8.36 12.27
N VAL A 126 16.37 -9.37 11.78
CA VAL A 126 15.72 -9.34 10.45
C VAL A 126 14.32 -8.72 10.49
N GLU A 127 13.75 -8.53 11.68
CA GLU A 127 12.40 -8.00 11.86
C GLU A 127 12.40 -6.47 11.81
N GLN A 128 11.29 -5.85 11.39
CA GLN A 128 11.21 -4.40 11.32
C GLN A 128 11.25 -3.76 12.74
N PRO A 129 11.94 -2.62 12.93
CA PRO A 129 12.03 -1.96 14.24
C PRO A 129 10.68 -1.69 14.91
N ALA A 130 9.67 -1.31 14.12
CA ALA A 130 8.31 -1.08 14.63
C ALA A 130 7.66 -2.37 15.18
N ILE A 131 7.89 -3.52 14.55
CA ILE A 131 7.39 -4.82 15.02
C ILE A 131 8.14 -5.25 16.28
N ARG A 132 9.46 -5.06 16.34
CA ARG A 132 10.26 -5.33 17.56
C ARG A 132 9.77 -4.51 18.74
N ALA A 133 9.55 -3.21 18.53
CA ALA A 133 8.99 -2.32 19.54
C ALA A 133 7.58 -2.74 19.98
N THR A 134 6.72 -3.15 19.03
CA THR A 134 5.37 -3.64 19.34
C THR A 134 5.40 -4.97 20.10
N ALA A 135 6.35 -5.86 19.79
CA ALA A 135 6.54 -7.11 20.52
C ALA A 135 6.98 -6.85 21.97
N LEU A 136 7.85 -5.85 22.20
CA LEU A 136 8.19 -5.40 23.55
C LEU A 136 6.96 -4.89 24.29
N ASP A 137 6.11 -4.07 23.66
CA ASP A 137 4.86 -3.62 24.29
C ASP A 137 3.95 -4.81 24.65
N ALA A 138 3.75 -5.75 23.73
CA ALA A 138 2.90 -6.93 23.93
C ALA A 138 3.40 -7.83 25.07
N LEU A 139 4.72 -8.02 25.19
CA LEU A 139 5.33 -8.75 26.29
C LEU A 139 5.00 -8.14 27.66
N THR A 140 5.03 -6.80 27.77
CA THR A 140 4.64 -6.12 29.03
C THR A 140 3.18 -6.33 29.44
N LEU A 141 2.31 -6.69 28.51
CA LEU A 141 0.90 -6.99 28.78
C LEU A 141 0.70 -8.43 29.24
N LEU A 142 1.59 -9.36 28.84
CA LEU A 142 1.56 -10.74 29.29
C LEU A 142 2.20 -10.92 30.68
N SER A 143 3.02 -9.99 31.16
CA SER A 143 3.87 -10.22 32.35
C SER A 143 3.32 -9.70 33.69
N GLU A 144 3.28 -10.59 34.69
CA GLU A 144 3.48 -10.27 36.13
C GLU A 144 4.93 -10.54 36.60
N ARG A 145 5.84 -11.04 35.73
CA ARG A 145 7.24 -11.41 36.05
C ARG A 145 8.25 -11.01 34.97
N ASP A 146 9.48 -10.80 35.45
CA ASP A 146 10.68 -10.18 34.86
C ASP A 146 11.06 -10.62 33.42
N GLU A 147 10.75 -9.76 32.45
CA GLU A 147 11.26 -9.82 31.06
C GLU A 147 12.57 -9.03 30.91
N GLY A 148 13.25 -8.75 32.03
CA GLY A 148 14.42 -7.90 32.11
C GLY A 148 15.50 -8.26 31.10
N ASP A 149 15.71 -9.53 30.78
CA ASP A 149 16.73 -9.93 29.79
C ASP A 149 16.40 -9.44 28.37
N VAL A 150 15.13 -9.56 27.94
CA VAL A 150 14.68 -9.12 26.60
C VAL A 150 14.71 -7.60 26.52
N VAL A 151 14.20 -6.91 27.55
CA VAL A 151 14.20 -5.44 27.62
C VAL A 151 15.63 -4.90 27.67
N ARG A 152 16.53 -5.50 28.45
CA ARG A 152 17.95 -5.11 28.53
C ARG A 152 18.69 -5.37 27.21
N SER A 153 18.36 -6.45 26.50
CA SER A 153 18.88 -6.66 25.14
C SER A 153 18.41 -5.54 24.19
N ALA A 154 17.14 -5.14 24.27
CA ALA A 154 16.57 -4.09 23.43
C ALA A 154 17.15 -2.69 23.73
N LEU A 155 17.69 -2.43 24.93
CA LEU A 155 18.44 -1.21 25.24
C LEU A 155 19.73 -1.07 24.41
N SER A 156 20.23 -2.16 23.82
CA SER A 156 21.40 -2.17 22.93
C SER A 156 21.04 -2.41 21.46
N ASP A 157 19.75 -2.35 21.11
CA ASP A 157 19.27 -2.56 19.74
C ASP A 157 19.89 -1.52 18.79
N PRO A 158 20.28 -1.89 17.55
CA PRO A 158 20.83 -0.93 16.58
C PRO A 158 19.87 0.21 16.24
N ASP A 159 18.57 -0.03 16.30
CA ASP A 159 17.56 0.96 15.97
C ASP A 159 17.17 1.82 17.20
N PRO A 160 17.25 3.16 17.10
CA PRO A 160 16.93 4.05 18.21
C PRO A 160 15.47 3.96 18.67
N LEU A 161 14.51 3.60 17.79
CA LEU A 161 13.12 3.43 18.16
C LEU A 161 12.96 2.31 19.19
N VAL A 162 13.65 1.19 18.98
CA VAL A 162 13.59 0.02 19.86
C VAL A 162 14.26 0.33 21.20
N ARG A 163 15.42 1.02 21.20
CA ARG A 163 16.07 1.48 22.44
C ARG A 163 15.19 2.43 23.23
N ALA A 164 14.59 3.42 22.55
CA ALA A 164 13.67 4.37 23.14
C ALA A 164 12.45 3.67 23.75
N ARG A 165 11.94 2.62 23.10
CA ARG A 165 10.83 1.82 23.62
C ARG A 165 11.22 1.00 24.85
N ALA A 166 12.38 0.35 24.82
CA ALA A 166 12.88 -0.40 25.97
C ALA A 166 13.02 0.52 27.20
N LEU A 167 13.48 1.76 27.01
CA LEU A 167 13.53 2.76 28.08
C LEU A 167 12.16 3.12 28.67
N ASP A 168 11.10 3.23 27.85
CA ASP A 168 9.74 3.47 28.35
C ASP A 168 9.25 2.32 29.23
N ILE A 169 9.63 1.09 28.89
CA ILE A 169 9.27 -0.11 29.65
C ILE A 169 10.00 -0.11 30.99
N VAL A 170 11.32 0.12 30.99
CA VAL A 170 12.13 0.27 32.21
C VAL A 170 11.59 1.39 33.11
N ALA A 171 11.12 2.50 32.55
CA ALA A 171 10.56 3.61 33.31
C ALA A 171 9.35 3.22 34.19
N ARG A 172 8.63 2.14 33.84
CA ARG A 172 7.48 1.65 34.62
C ARG A 172 7.91 0.92 35.90
N SER A 173 9.09 0.30 35.90
CA SER A 173 9.65 -0.40 37.05
C SER A 173 11.17 -0.38 36.99
N VAL A 174 11.78 0.61 37.62
CA VAL A 174 13.24 0.80 37.58
C VAL A 174 13.91 -0.08 38.63
N SER A 175 14.77 -1.00 38.21
CA SER A 175 15.66 -1.75 39.10
C SER A 175 17.08 -1.18 39.11
N GLU A 176 17.87 -1.51 40.14
CA GLU A 176 19.30 -1.15 40.20
C GLU A 176 20.11 -1.74 39.03
N GLU A 177 19.72 -2.92 38.54
CA GLU A 177 20.34 -3.55 37.37
C GLU A 177 20.06 -2.73 36.10
N ASP A 178 18.84 -2.21 35.94
CA ASP A 178 18.48 -1.39 34.79
C ASP A 178 19.22 -0.04 34.81
N ILE A 179 19.40 0.58 35.98
CA ILE A 179 20.17 1.82 36.11
C ILE A 179 21.57 1.67 35.54
N ALA A 180 22.23 0.54 35.81
CA ALA A 180 23.57 0.27 35.29
C ALA A 180 23.62 0.19 33.76
N VAL A 181 22.57 -0.35 33.12
CA VAL A 181 22.45 -0.49 31.65
C VAL A 181 21.96 0.81 30.99
N VAL A 182 21.14 1.60 31.68
CA VAL A 182 20.59 2.87 31.17
C VAL A 182 21.64 4.00 31.19
N ARG A 183 22.56 4.01 32.17
CA ARG A 183 23.55 5.09 32.32
C ARG A 183 24.40 5.35 31.06
N PRO A 184 24.90 4.34 30.33
CA PRO A 184 25.56 4.53 29.03
C PRO A 184 24.70 5.25 27.98
N LEU A 185 23.38 5.06 27.97
CA LEU A 185 22.46 5.64 26.99
C LEU A 185 22.27 7.16 27.16
N MET A 186 22.74 7.75 28.26
CA MET A 186 22.90 9.21 28.37
C MET A 186 23.87 9.80 27.33
N LYS A 187 24.67 8.96 26.68
CA LYS A 187 25.60 9.32 25.60
C LYS A 187 25.19 8.74 24.25
N ASP A 188 23.97 8.23 24.13
CA ASP A 188 23.45 7.70 22.86
C ASP A 188 23.54 8.75 21.75
N LEU A 189 23.75 8.31 20.51
CA LEU A 189 23.79 9.21 19.35
C LEU A 189 22.42 9.84 19.12
N ASP A 190 21.35 9.11 19.41
CA ASP A 190 19.98 9.56 19.25
C ASP A 190 19.54 10.43 20.45
N PRO A 191 19.17 11.71 20.21
CA PRO A 191 18.71 12.61 21.26
C PRO A 191 17.49 12.15 22.05
N GLU A 192 16.55 11.42 21.44
CA GLU A 192 15.36 10.92 22.14
C GLU A 192 15.71 9.77 23.06
N VAL A 193 16.61 8.88 22.65
CA VAL A 193 17.15 7.83 23.53
C VAL A 193 17.84 8.47 24.75
N ARG A 194 18.66 9.52 24.55
CA ARG A 194 19.26 10.27 25.67
C ARG A 194 18.22 10.89 26.60
N ARG A 195 17.18 11.51 26.03
CA ARG A 195 16.08 12.14 26.79
C ARG A 195 15.34 11.12 27.65
N ARG A 196 14.96 9.98 27.07
CA ARG A 196 14.27 8.89 27.77
C ARG A 196 15.16 8.25 28.83
N ALA A 197 16.45 8.06 28.55
CA ALA A 197 17.41 7.61 29.55
C ALA A 197 17.49 8.59 30.74
N ALA A 198 17.52 9.89 30.47
CA ALA A 198 17.53 10.92 31.52
C ALA A 198 16.25 10.88 32.36
N LEU A 199 15.09 10.66 31.73
CA LEU A 199 13.80 10.51 32.44
C LEU A 199 13.79 9.29 33.36
N VAL A 200 14.28 8.14 32.88
CA VAL A 200 14.40 6.91 33.67
C VAL A 200 15.32 7.11 34.88
N LEU A 201 16.53 7.66 34.66
CA LEU A 201 17.49 7.91 35.73
C LEU A 201 16.96 8.94 36.75
N ARG A 202 16.25 9.98 36.29
CA ARG A 202 15.58 10.94 37.18
C ARG A 202 14.51 10.28 38.04
N ALA A 203 13.70 9.39 37.45
CA ALA A 203 12.69 8.62 38.19
C ALA A 203 13.34 7.70 39.24
N ALA A 204 14.55 7.20 38.96
CA ALA A 204 15.39 6.45 39.89
C ALA A 204 16.07 7.30 40.99
N GLY A 205 15.90 8.63 40.95
CA GLY A 205 16.53 9.55 41.89
C GLY A 205 17.97 9.96 41.54
N GLU A 206 18.49 9.59 40.36
CA GLU A 206 19.77 10.12 39.89
C GLU A 206 19.65 11.59 39.47
N ARG A 207 20.75 12.33 39.64
CA ARG A 207 20.85 13.71 39.17
C ARG A 207 21.17 13.74 37.68
N VAL A 208 20.22 14.20 36.89
CA VAL A 208 20.38 14.39 35.44
C VAL A 208 20.37 15.88 35.08
N PRO A 209 21.07 16.29 34.00
CA PRO A 209 20.99 17.65 33.48
C PRO A 209 19.56 18.05 33.08
N ASP A 210 19.10 19.23 33.50
CA ASP A 210 17.72 19.71 33.24
C ASP A 210 17.44 19.91 31.74
N ASP A 211 18.46 20.25 30.95
CA ASP A 211 18.38 20.44 29.49
C ASP A 211 18.10 19.14 28.73
N LEU A 212 18.37 17.98 29.33
CA LEU A 212 18.03 16.67 28.77
C LEU A 212 16.62 16.21 29.14
N VAL A 213 15.96 16.83 30.11
CA VAL A 213 14.63 16.41 30.58
C VAL A 213 13.53 17.37 30.16
N ASP A 214 13.85 18.66 30.09
CA ASP A 214 12.94 19.72 29.68
C ASP A 214 13.60 20.53 28.55
N PRO A 215 13.70 19.97 27.33
CA PRO A 215 14.24 20.71 26.21
C PRO A 215 13.33 21.93 26.00
N HIS A 216 13.91 23.11 26.20
CA HIS A 216 13.26 24.38 26.00
C HIS A 216 12.46 24.35 24.69
N ARG A 217 11.13 24.52 24.77
CA ARG A 217 10.22 24.42 23.61
C ARG A 217 10.77 25.27 22.47
N PRO A 218 11.28 24.68 21.37
CA PRO A 218 11.83 25.47 20.30
C PRO A 218 10.77 26.40 19.72
N ALA A 219 11.22 27.55 19.22
CA ALA A 219 10.36 28.41 18.41
C ALA A 219 9.92 27.66 17.14
N PRO A 220 8.83 28.08 16.48
CA PRO A 220 8.44 27.54 15.17
C PRO A 220 9.65 27.47 14.23
N GLY A 221 9.81 26.34 13.54
CA GLY A 221 10.93 26.09 12.65
C GLY A 221 10.53 26.23 11.19
N ASP A 222 11.51 26.57 10.34
CA ASP A 222 11.32 26.57 8.89
C ASP A 222 11.51 25.18 8.31
N LEU A 223 10.56 24.75 7.48
CA LEU A 223 10.68 23.51 6.72
C LEU A 223 11.68 23.68 5.57
N ILE A 224 12.41 22.61 5.25
CA ILE A 224 13.31 22.57 4.09
C ILE A 224 12.51 21.99 2.91
N GLU A 225 12.45 22.70 1.78
CA GLU A 225 11.86 22.15 0.56
C GLU A 225 12.78 21.04 0.00
N ASP A 226 12.21 19.87 -0.27
CA ASP A 226 12.94 18.70 -0.79
C ASP A 226 13.05 18.81 -2.31
N GLU A 227 14.00 19.64 -2.77
CA GLU A 227 14.22 20.04 -4.17
C GLU A 227 14.49 18.87 -5.14
N ASP A 228 14.85 17.69 -4.63
CA ASP A 228 15.43 16.60 -5.45
C ASP A 228 14.47 15.96 -6.45
N ILE A 229 13.15 16.16 -6.34
CA ILE A 229 12.17 15.58 -7.28
C ILE A 229 10.99 16.54 -7.40
N HIS A 230 11.08 17.49 -8.33
CA HIS A 230 9.86 17.91 -9.00
C HIS A 230 9.38 16.70 -9.80
N ARG A 231 8.23 16.12 -9.45
CA ARG A 231 7.44 15.44 -10.47
C ARG A 231 7.04 16.57 -11.40
N ALA A 232 7.91 16.85 -12.37
CA ALA A 232 7.63 17.85 -13.33
C ALA A 232 6.49 17.28 -14.13
N VAL A 233 5.28 17.75 -13.82
CA VAL A 233 4.10 17.57 -14.63
C VAL A 233 4.49 18.15 -16.00
N GLY A 234 5.09 17.32 -16.85
CA GLY A 234 5.66 17.67 -18.16
C GLY A 234 7.13 18.10 -18.28
N ARG A 235 8.05 17.84 -17.35
CA ARG A 235 9.51 17.90 -17.67
C ARG A 235 10.19 16.54 -17.57
N GLU A 236 10.89 16.20 -18.65
CA GLU A 236 11.74 15.03 -18.80
C GLU A 236 12.76 14.92 -17.66
N HIS A 237 12.83 13.75 -17.04
CA HIS A 237 14.04 13.31 -16.33
C HIS A 237 14.65 12.11 -17.07
N GLY A 238 15.83 12.33 -17.66
CA GLY A 238 16.94 11.39 -17.52
C GLY A 238 17.07 10.19 -18.49
N LEU A 239 16.48 10.20 -19.69
CA LEU A 239 17.04 9.34 -20.74
C LEU A 239 18.30 10.02 -21.32
N PRO A 240 19.46 9.35 -21.36
CA PRO A 240 20.64 9.91 -21.97
C PRO A 240 20.40 10.09 -23.47
N ASN A 241 20.25 11.34 -23.91
CA ASN A 241 20.37 11.77 -25.30
C ASN A 241 19.55 10.99 -26.34
N LEU A 242 18.23 10.98 -26.21
CA LEU A 242 17.31 10.77 -27.34
C LEU A 242 16.77 12.11 -27.87
N GLY A 243 17.66 13.07 -28.16
CA GLY A 243 17.42 14.15 -29.14
C GLY A 243 16.15 15.02 -29.05
N SER A 244 15.40 15.02 -27.96
CA SER A 244 14.27 15.95 -27.76
C SER A 244 14.78 17.25 -27.16
N HIS A 245 15.19 18.18 -28.04
CA HIS A 245 15.28 19.58 -27.64
C HIS A 245 13.88 20.08 -27.31
N ALA A 246 13.51 20.11 -26.02
CA ALA A 246 12.44 20.98 -25.56
C ALA A 246 12.90 22.44 -25.81
N PRO A 247 12.27 23.20 -26.72
CA PRO A 247 12.70 24.56 -27.02
C PRO A 247 12.38 25.46 -25.82
N GLU A 248 13.40 26.08 -25.22
CA GLU A 248 13.20 27.15 -24.25
C GLU A 248 12.48 28.33 -24.91
N GLY A 249 11.33 28.72 -24.34
CA GLY A 249 10.85 30.11 -24.40
C GLY A 249 10.06 30.56 -25.63
N LYS A 250 8.96 29.88 -26.00
CA LYS A 250 7.90 30.53 -26.80
C LYS A 250 6.51 30.26 -26.21
N GLU A 251 5.80 31.34 -25.86
CA GLU A 251 4.39 31.38 -25.43
C GLU A 251 3.39 30.83 -26.49
N ASP A 252 3.86 30.50 -27.70
CA ASP A 252 3.05 30.04 -28.82
C ASP A 252 3.14 28.53 -29.10
N GLN A 253 3.61 27.70 -28.17
CA GLN A 253 3.65 26.26 -28.45
C GLN A 253 2.23 25.70 -28.60
N PRO A 254 1.91 25.06 -29.74
CA PRO A 254 0.62 24.40 -29.91
C PRO A 254 0.48 23.25 -28.91
N GLU A 255 -0.76 22.83 -28.64
CA GLU A 255 -1.04 21.59 -27.93
C GLU A 255 -0.18 20.41 -28.44
N GLY A 256 0.18 19.51 -27.53
CA GLY A 256 1.11 18.43 -27.81
C GLY A 256 0.96 17.26 -26.85
N GLY A 257 1.86 16.30 -26.97
CA GLY A 257 1.90 15.13 -26.11
C GLY A 257 3.26 14.44 -26.15
N GLY A 258 3.43 13.44 -25.30
CA GLY A 258 4.67 12.69 -25.18
C GLY A 258 4.50 11.39 -24.42
N ARG A 259 5.60 10.67 -24.30
CA ARG A 259 5.70 9.44 -23.52
C ARG A 259 6.20 9.77 -22.12
N ASP A 260 5.45 9.36 -21.12
CA ASP A 260 5.84 9.43 -19.72
C ASP A 260 6.64 8.18 -19.36
N ALA A 261 7.94 8.21 -19.66
CA ALA A 261 8.83 7.08 -19.40
C ALA A 261 8.90 6.71 -17.90
N SER A 262 8.72 7.67 -17.00
CA SER A 262 8.73 7.46 -15.56
C SER A 262 7.45 6.76 -15.09
N GLY A 263 6.28 7.24 -15.52
CA GLY A 263 5.02 6.57 -15.27
C GLY A 263 4.94 5.20 -15.95
N GLU A 264 5.59 5.03 -17.10
CA GLU A 264 5.70 3.72 -17.76
C GLU A 264 6.64 2.80 -16.99
N ALA A 265 7.82 3.28 -16.58
CA ALA A 265 8.75 2.53 -15.77
C ALA A 265 8.08 2.13 -14.46
N LEU A 266 7.29 2.99 -13.82
CA LEU A 266 6.51 2.64 -12.63
C LEU A 266 5.44 1.60 -12.96
N ALA A 267 4.62 1.82 -14.00
CA ALA A 267 3.56 0.88 -14.39
C ALA A 267 4.09 -0.50 -14.81
N ASN A 268 5.31 -0.55 -15.38
CA ASN A 268 5.98 -1.77 -15.79
C ASN A 268 6.89 -2.35 -14.69
N ALA A 269 7.39 -1.54 -13.75
CA ALA A 269 8.12 -1.98 -12.54
C ALA A 269 7.18 -2.43 -11.42
N LEU A 270 5.86 -2.34 -11.63
CA LEU A 270 4.89 -3.18 -10.93
C LEU A 270 5.09 -4.67 -11.25
N MET A 271 5.99 -5.02 -12.19
CA MET A 271 6.62 -6.34 -12.23
C MET A 271 7.60 -6.40 -11.05
N PRO A 272 7.41 -7.31 -10.08
CA PRO A 272 8.19 -7.31 -8.84
C PRO A 272 9.68 -7.24 -9.15
N ALA A 273 10.31 -6.12 -8.77
CA ALA A 273 11.76 -6.05 -8.78
C ALA A 273 12.29 -7.17 -7.86
N PRO A 274 13.27 -7.98 -8.29
CA PRO A 274 13.83 -9.00 -7.42
C PRO A 274 14.50 -8.32 -6.23
N LEU A 275 13.78 -8.30 -5.11
CA LEU A 275 14.32 -8.00 -3.78
C LEU A 275 15.51 -8.99 -3.55
N ARG A 276 16.63 -8.53 -3.00
CA ARG A 276 17.93 -9.24 -3.15
C ARG A 276 18.26 -10.29 -2.08
N SER A 277 17.31 -10.75 -1.27
CA SER A 277 17.60 -11.78 -0.26
C SER A 277 16.42 -12.74 -0.04
N VAL A 278 16.73 -14.03 0.15
CA VAL A 278 15.77 -15.01 0.69
C VAL A 278 15.49 -14.61 2.14
N ALA A 279 14.24 -14.31 2.45
CA ALA A 279 13.83 -13.66 3.70
C ALA A 279 13.39 -14.66 4.78
N SER A 280 13.00 -15.88 4.38
CA SER A 280 12.69 -16.97 5.31
C SER A 280 12.68 -18.32 4.59
N TYR A 281 12.77 -19.40 5.36
CA TYR A 281 12.48 -20.74 4.87
C TYR A 281 11.75 -21.57 5.92
N GLU A 282 10.87 -22.45 5.46
CA GLU A 282 9.97 -23.27 6.27
C GLU A 282 10.15 -24.74 5.87
N VAL A 283 10.30 -25.63 6.86
CA VAL A 283 10.42 -27.07 6.59
C VAL A 283 9.03 -27.64 6.42
N LEU A 284 8.66 -28.03 5.20
CA LEU A 284 7.35 -28.56 4.84
C LEU A 284 7.19 -30.06 5.17
N ARG A 285 8.23 -30.68 5.76
CA ARG A 285 8.44 -32.12 6.00
C ARG A 285 8.90 -32.95 4.79
N SER A 286 9.48 -34.08 5.14
CA SER A 286 10.45 -34.85 4.37
C SER A 286 9.73 -36.07 3.75
N PRO A 287 9.63 -36.22 2.40
CA PRO A 287 8.88 -37.34 1.80
C PRO A 287 9.50 -38.70 2.12
N THR A 288 10.78 -38.74 2.49
CA THR A 288 11.52 -39.90 3.01
C THR A 288 12.56 -39.41 4.01
N SER A 289 13.03 -40.23 4.96
CA SER A 289 14.08 -39.85 5.93
C SER A 289 15.38 -39.29 5.33
N GLU A 290 15.55 -39.36 4.00
CA GLU A 290 16.73 -38.93 3.27
C GLU A 290 16.58 -37.55 2.60
N THR A 291 15.39 -36.93 2.54
CA THR A 291 15.15 -35.67 1.83
C THR A 291 14.24 -34.72 2.60
N VAL A 292 14.70 -33.52 2.92
CA VAL A 292 13.95 -32.44 3.59
C VAL A 292 13.39 -31.47 2.57
N ARG A 293 12.07 -31.29 2.55
CA ARG A 293 11.41 -30.26 1.73
C ARG A 293 11.40 -28.93 2.47
N LEU A 294 11.90 -27.89 1.80
CA LEU A 294 11.99 -26.53 2.30
C LEU A 294 11.14 -25.62 1.42
N ARG A 295 10.22 -24.86 1.97
CA ARG A 295 9.71 -23.65 1.33
C ARG A 295 10.74 -22.55 1.56
N LEU A 296 11.19 -21.89 0.51
CA LEU A 296 12.04 -20.71 0.52
C LEU A 296 11.14 -19.54 0.16
N VAL A 297 11.08 -18.52 1.00
CA VAL A 297 10.29 -17.30 0.77
C VAL A 297 11.23 -16.10 0.85
N GLY A 298 11.01 -15.12 0.00
CA GLY A 298 11.86 -13.96 -0.20
C GLY A 298 12.55 -14.00 -1.54
N ALA A 299 13.21 -12.93 -1.88
CA ALA A 299 13.16 -12.49 -3.25
C ALA A 299 14.36 -12.83 -4.13
N ALA A 300 15.31 -13.56 -3.55
CA ALA A 300 16.42 -14.16 -4.27
C ALA A 300 16.40 -15.69 -4.13
N VAL A 301 15.24 -16.32 -4.32
CA VAL A 301 15.18 -17.80 -4.26
C VAL A 301 16.10 -18.38 -5.34
N PRO A 302 17.13 -19.17 -4.95
CA PRO A 302 18.18 -19.56 -5.87
C PRO A 302 17.61 -20.42 -7.02
N ALA A 303 18.08 -20.15 -8.24
CA ALA A 303 17.62 -20.85 -9.45
C ALA A 303 17.99 -22.34 -9.45
N ALA A 304 18.96 -22.73 -8.63
CA ALA A 304 19.34 -24.11 -8.37
C ALA A 304 19.66 -24.23 -6.87
N GLY A 305 19.27 -25.34 -6.27
CA GLY A 305 19.68 -25.65 -4.91
C GLY A 305 21.04 -26.36 -4.87
N PRO A 306 21.48 -26.80 -3.68
CA PRO A 306 22.70 -27.60 -3.55
C PRO A 306 22.65 -28.87 -4.43
N PRO A 307 23.81 -29.44 -4.82
CA PRO A 307 23.86 -30.65 -5.62
C PRO A 307 22.99 -31.77 -5.04
N GLY A 308 22.11 -32.35 -5.87
CA GLY A 308 21.15 -33.39 -5.45
C GLY A 308 19.82 -32.86 -4.92
N SER A 309 19.61 -31.54 -4.88
CA SER A 309 18.30 -30.95 -4.58
C SER A 309 17.43 -30.74 -5.82
N GLN A 310 16.11 -30.72 -5.63
CA GLN A 310 15.14 -30.29 -6.64
C GLN A 310 14.49 -28.98 -6.20
N VAL A 311 14.46 -27.98 -7.09
CA VAL A 311 13.83 -26.68 -6.82
C VAL A 311 12.58 -26.52 -7.68
N PHE A 312 11.45 -26.30 -7.03
CA PHE A 312 10.14 -26.03 -7.59
C PHE A 312 9.80 -24.56 -7.36
N ARG A 313 10.00 -23.72 -8.37
CA ARG A 313 9.73 -22.28 -8.23
C ARG A 313 8.23 -22.02 -8.30
N SER A 314 7.71 -21.31 -7.30
CA SER A 314 6.31 -20.89 -7.25
C SER A 314 6.11 -19.43 -7.63
N SER A 315 7.08 -18.58 -7.33
CA SER A 315 7.15 -17.20 -7.80
C SER A 315 8.61 -16.74 -7.86
N ASP A 316 8.84 -15.48 -8.23
CA ASP A 316 10.17 -14.86 -8.11
C ASP A 316 10.63 -14.73 -6.65
N HIS A 317 9.70 -14.88 -5.70
CA HIS A 317 9.96 -14.73 -4.26
C HIS A 317 9.64 -15.99 -3.46
N GLU A 318 9.35 -17.10 -4.13
CA GLU A 318 9.03 -18.33 -3.45
C GLU A 318 9.45 -19.55 -4.27
N ALA A 319 10.06 -20.54 -3.62
CA ALA A 319 10.25 -21.87 -4.20
C ALA A 319 10.17 -22.94 -3.13
N VAL A 320 9.84 -24.15 -3.52
CA VAL A 320 10.01 -25.33 -2.69
C VAL A 320 11.28 -26.04 -3.13
N MET A 321 12.12 -26.44 -2.19
CA MET A 321 13.40 -27.09 -2.44
C MET A 321 13.47 -28.40 -1.66
N ASP A 322 13.61 -29.51 -2.35
CA ASP A 322 13.89 -30.81 -1.74
C ASP A 322 15.40 -30.96 -1.58
N ILE A 323 15.92 -30.89 -0.35
CA ILE A 323 17.34 -31.05 -0.02
C ILE A 323 17.59 -32.42 0.61
N PRO A 324 18.63 -33.19 0.22
CA PRO A 324 19.05 -34.37 0.96
C PRO A 324 19.29 -34.05 2.45
N GLY A 325 18.69 -34.80 3.38
CA GLY A 325 18.74 -34.52 4.82
C GLY A 325 20.16 -34.46 5.40
N ALA A 326 21.12 -35.16 4.79
CA ALA A 326 22.53 -35.09 5.13
C ALA A 326 23.20 -33.72 4.82
N LEU A 327 22.54 -32.89 3.99
CA LEU A 327 22.99 -31.54 3.62
C LEU A 327 22.27 -30.45 4.42
N MET A 328 21.34 -30.81 5.32
CA MET A 328 20.70 -29.83 6.18
C MET A 328 21.68 -29.34 7.25
N PRO A 329 21.93 -28.02 7.33
CA PRO A 329 22.76 -27.48 8.38
C PRO A 329 22.04 -27.58 9.74
N PRO A 330 22.78 -27.51 10.87
CA PRO A 330 22.17 -27.39 12.19
C PRO A 330 21.26 -26.14 12.27
N ALA A 331 20.28 -26.17 13.17
CA ALA A 331 19.43 -25.01 13.46
C ALA A 331 20.27 -23.75 13.72
N GLY A 332 19.91 -22.63 13.08
CA GLY A 332 20.60 -21.34 13.23
C GLY A 332 21.79 -21.13 12.28
N TYR A 333 22.07 -22.05 11.35
CA TYR A 333 23.11 -21.90 10.33
C TYR A 333 22.50 -21.61 8.94
N PRO A 334 23.21 -20.87 8.07
CA PRO A 334 22.75 -20.59 6.71
C PRO A 334 22.61 -21.87 5.87
N LEU A 335 21.61 -21.91 4.99
CA LEU A 335 21.46 -22.98 4.00
C LEU A 335 22.61 -22.93 2.98
N PRO A 336 23.35 -24.05 2.77
CA PRO A 336 24.43 -24.10 1.79
C PRO A 336 23.91 -23.76 0.38
N GLY A 337 24.52 -22.75 -0.27
CA GLY A 337 24.17 -22.35 -1.64
C GLY A 337 23.09 -21.26 -1.77
N CYS A 338 22.57 -20.71 -0.67
CA CYS A 338 21.61 -19.60 -0.70
C CYS A 338 22.24 -18.21 -0.98
N GLY A 339 23.55 -18.13 -1.19
CA GLY A 339 24.23 -16.88 -1.60
C GLY A 339 24.29 -15.78 -0.54
N CYS A 340 24.01 -16.09 0.72
CA CYS A 340 24.17 -15.15 1.84
C CYS A 340 25.64 -15.15 2.26
N ASP A 341 26.41 -14.13 1.86
CA ASP A 341 27.81 -13.98 2.26
C ASP A 341 27.96 -13.53 3.73
N ASP A 342 26.89 -12.96 4.33
CA ASP A 342 26.84 -12.56 5.75
C ASP A 342 25.91 -13.50 6.57
N PRO A 343 26.44 -14.25 7.56
CA PRO A 343 25.64 -15.05 8.48
C PRO A 343 24.62 -14.24 9.30
N ALA A 344 24.83 -12.94 9.50
CA ALA A 344 23.90 -12.07 10.21
C ALA A 344 22.67 -11.69 9.36
N GLU A 345 22.76 -11.81 8.04
CA GLU A 345 21.65 -11.61 7.10
C GLU A 345 20.94 -12.92 6.73
N ALA A 346 21.50 -14.06 7.13
CA ALA A 346 20.89 -15.36 6.88
C ALA A 346 19.63 -15.53 7.77
N PRO A 347 18.47 -15.88 7.19
CA PRO A 347 17.27 -16.08 7.99
C PRO A 347 17.49 -17.17 9.05
N THR A 348 17.18 -16.84 10.31
CA THR A 348 17.24 -17.77 11.44
C THR A 348 15.97 -18.62 11.46
N TRP A 349 16.13 -19.94 11.46
CA TRP A 349 15.02 -20.89 11.48
C TRP A 349 14.36 -20.97 12.87
N VAL A 350 13.02 -20.94 12.90
CA VAL A 350 12.21 -21.18 14.11
C VAL A 350 11.62 -22.60 14.02
N ARG A 351 11.91 -23.44 15.01
CA ARG A 351 11.70 -24.90 14.99
C ARG A 351 10.24 -25.37 15.10
N GLU A 352 9.27 -24.48 15.33
CA GLU A 352 7.97 -24.89 15.91
C GLU A 352 6.74 -24.15 15.35
N GLY A 353 6.66 -23.91 14.03
CA GLY A 353 5.40 -23.48 13.41
C GLY A 353 4.58 -24.62 12.82
N PRO A 354 3.23 -24.62 12.92
CA PRO A 354 2.42 -25.43 12.02
C PRO A 354 2.71 -24.95 10.60
N PRO A 355 3.08 -25.85 9.70
CA PRO A 355 3.46 -25.44 8.36
C PRO A 355 2.27 -24.77 7.64
N SER A 356 2.50 -23.63 6.98
CA SER A 356 1.49 -22.93 6.19
C SER A 356 1.34 -23.59 4.81
N PRO A 357 0.15 -23.52 4.18
CA PRO A 357 0.03 -23.93 2.78
C PRO A 357 0.97 -23.06 1.92
N ALA A 358 1.32 -23.54 0.73
CA ALA A 358 2.19 -22.83 -0.20
C ALA A 358 1.58 -22.84 -1.61
N ILE A 359 1.36 -21.67 -2.20
CA ILE A 359 0.84 -21.58 -3.58
C ILE A 359 2.00 -21.72 -4.54
N HIS A 360 1.85 -22.58 -5.57
CA HIS A 360 2.87 -22.84 -6.58
C HIS A 360 2.56 -22.30 -7.95
N ALA A 361 1.28 -22.19 -8.30
CA ALA A 361 0.88 -21.58 -9.55
C ALA A 361 -0.53 -21.02 -9.43
N ILE A 362 -0.75 -19.88 -10.08
CA ILE A 362 -2.08 -19.35 -10.38
C ILE A 362 -2.13 -19.22 -11.90
N GLU A 363 -2.96 -20.02 -12.54
CA GLU A 363 -3.04 -20.14 -13.99
C GLU A 363 -4.49 -20.05 -14.45
N PRO A 364 -4.77 -19.56 -15.66
CA PRO A 364 -6.06 -19.85 -16.28
C PRO A 364 -6.22 -21.35 -16.49
N ASP A 365 -7.43 -21.88 -16.34
CA ASP A 365 -7.74 -23.29 -16.57
C ASP A 365 -7.62 -23.71 -18.05
N GLN A 366 -7.48 -22.73 -18.94
CA GLN A 366 -7.28 -22.86 -20.37
C GLN A 366 -6.04 -22.07 -20.84
N PRO A 367 -5.40 -22.45 -21.97
CA PRO A 367 -4.16 -21.81 -22.43
C PRO A 367 -4.28 -20.33 -22.80
N THR A 368 -5.50 -19.84 -23.01
CA THR A 368 -5.75 -18.46 -23.47
C THR A 368 -7.05 -17.96 -22.89
N VAL A 369 -7.01 -16.78 -22.26
CA VAL A 369 -8.21 -16.08 -21.79
C VAL A 369 -8.68 -15.15 -22.90
N LEU A 370 -9.85 -15.41 -23.47
CA LEU A 370 -10.46 -14.54 -24.47
C LEU A 370 -11.50 -13.62 -23.80
N ALA A 371 -11.47 -12.33 -24.13
CA ALA A 371 -12.48 -11.38 -23.68
C ALA A 371 -13.88 -11.84 -24.13
N GLY A 372 -14.86 -11.75 -23.22
CA GLY A 372 -16.23 -12.21 -23.40
C GLY A 372 -16.43 -13.72 -23.29
N THR A 373 -15.37 -14.51 -23.10
CA THR A 373 -15.46 -15.98 -22.96
C THR A 373 -15.27 -16.41 -21.50
N PRO A 374 -16.07 -17.37 -20.99
CA PRO A 374 -15.85 -17.94 -19.67
C PRO A 374 -14.48 -18.62 -19.53
N PHE A 375 -13.88 -18.50 -18.37
CA PHE A 375 -12.66 -19.21 -17.97
C PHE A 375 -12.69 -19.52 -16.47
N GLY A 376 -11.78 -20.37 -16.02
CA GLY A 376 -11.53 -20.67 -14.63
C GLY A 376 -10.14 -20.25 -14.18
N ILE A 377 -9.98 -20.05 -12.89
CA ILE A 377 -8.68 -19.79 -12.24
C ILE A 377 -8.26 -21.07 -11.53
N ARG A 378 -7.18 -21.68 -12.01
CA ARG A 378 -6.54 -22.86 -11.43
C ARG A 378 -5.49 -22.42 -10.44
N VAL A 379 -5.57 -22.94 -9.22
CA VAL A 379 -4.59 -22.71 -8.16
C VAL A 379 -3.95 -24.03 -7.81
N ARG A 380 -2.64 -24.14 -7.97
CA ARG A 380 -1.84 -25.28 -7.51
C ARG A 380 -1.11 -24.91 -6.24
N PHE A 381 -1.08 -25.81 -5.27
CA PHE A 381 -0.53 -25.56 -3.96
C PHE A 381 -0.04 -26.83 -3.29
N HIS A 382 0.84 -26.67 -2.30
CA HIS A 382 1.21 -27.72 -1.37
C HIS A 382 0.50 -27.48 -0.04
N VAL A 383 -0.03 -28.55 0.52
CA VAL A 383 -0.56 -28.56 1.88
C VAL A 383 0.28 -29.48 2.74
N PRO A 384 0.66 -29.04 3.95
CA PRO A 384 1.40 -29.91 4.86
C PRO A 384 0.54 -31.06 5.39
N ASP A 385 1.19 -32.19 5.69
CA ASP A 385 0.54 -33.47 6.01
C ASP A 385 -0.50 -33.43 7.15
N ASP A 386 -0.35 -32.47 8.08
CA ASP A 386 -1.18 -32.36 9.28
C ASP A 386 -2.23 -31.23 9.20
N GLN A 387 -2.43 -30.71 8.01
CA GLN A 387 -3.38 -29.65 7.66
C GLN A 387 -4.09 -29.98 6.34
N HIS A 388 -5.23 -29.37 6.11
CA HIS A 388 -5.85 -29.27 4.79
C HIS A 388 -6.22 -27.80 4.54
N VAL A 389 -6.25 -27.40 3.27
CA VAL A 389 -6.83 -26.11 2.86
C VAL A 389 -8.35 -26.24 2.89
N GLU A 390 -9.00 -25.30 3.55
CA GLU A 390 -10.47 -25.26 3.71
C GLU A 390 -11.08 -24.11 2.91
N LEU A 391 -10.40 -22.96 2.83
CA LEU A 391 -10.89 -21.76 2.16
C LEU A 391 -9.87 -21.21 1.15
N LEU A 392 -10.42 -20.66 0.07
CA LEU A 392 -9.72 -19.97 -1.01
C LEU A 392 -10.36 -18.58 -1.19
N ARG A 393 -9.63 -17.50 -0.93
CA ARG A 393 -10.01 -16.14 -1.32
C ARG A 393 -9.37 -15.82 -2.67
N VAL A 394 -10.19 -15.37 -3.63
CA VAL A 394 -9.71 -14.87 -4.91
C VAL A 394 -10.13 -13.41 -5.03
N GLU A 395 -9.16 -12.53 -5.21
CA GLU A 395 -9.38 -11.13 -5.56
C GLU A 395 -9.01 -10.94 -7.03
N THR A 396 -9.89 -10.34 -7.83
CA THR A 396 -9.67 -10.10 -9.25
C THR A 396 -9.85 -8.64 -9.60
N ARG A 397 -8.89 -8.07 -10.31
CA ARG A 397 -8.99 -6.76 -10.96
C ARG A 397 -9.04 -6.95 -12.46
N PHE A 398 -10.23 -6.85 -13.04
CA PHE A 398 -10.42 -6.91 -14.48
C PHE A 398 -9.94 -5.63 -15.19
N PRO A 399 -9.75 -5.66 -16.53
CA PRO A 399 -9.35 -4.45 -17.26
C PRO A 399 -10.40 -3.34 -17.15
N LEU A 400 -9.99 -2.16 -16.67
CA LEU A 400 -10.85 -1.02 -16.36
C LEU A 400 -11.82 -1.20 -15.18
N ASP A 401 -11.59 -2.20 -14.33
CA ASP A 401 -12.42 -2.45 -13.15
C ASP A 401 -11.63 -2.25 -11.84
N SER A 402 -12.36 -2.20 -10.75
CA SER A 402 -11.84 -2.25 -9.39
C SER A 402 -11.56 -3.69 -8.95
N TRP A 403 -10.86 -3.85 -7.83
CA TRP A 403 -10.71 -5.17 -7.21
C TRP A 403 -12.07 -5.69 -6.74
N THR A 404 -12.37 -6.92 -7.12
CA THR A 404 -13.53 -7.70 -6.66
C THR A 404 -13.05 -8.90 -5.88
N GLU A 405 -13.73 -9.27 -4.80
CA GLU A 405 -13.34 -10.37 -3.92
C GLU A 405 -14.45 -11.42 -3.88
N ALA A 406 -14.06 -12.69 -3.92
CA ALA A 406 -14.92 -13.81 -3.58
C ALA A 406 -14.14 -14.85 -2.77
N THR A 407 -14.84 -15.54 -1.86
CA THR A 407 -14.30 -16.65 -1.09
C THR A 407 -14.98 -17.95 -1.49
N PHE A 408 -14.24 -19.05 -1.53
CA PHE A 408 -14.71 -20.37 -1.93
C PHE A 408 -14.25 -21.40 -0.91
N ALA A 409 -15.08 -22.41 -0.63
CA ALA A 409 -14.63 -23.61 0.06
C ALA A 409 -13.78 -24.46 -0.91
N VAL A 410 -12.71 -25.05 -0.40
CA VAL A 410 -11.88 -25.99 -1.15
C VAL A 410 -12.33 -27.41 -0.84
N ASP A 411 -12.67 -28.16 -1.88
CA ASP A 411 -13.07 -29.56 -1.73
C ASP A 411 -11.95 -30.39 -1.07
N PRO A 412 -12.24 -31.30 -0.13
CA PRO A 412 -11.20 -32.12 0.49
C PRO A 412 -10.35 -32.92 -0.50
N GLU A 413 -10.93 -33.37 -1.62
CA GLU A 413 -10.18 -34.05 -2.68
C GLU A 413 -9.25 -33.08 -3.42
N ASP A 414 -9.69 -31.86 -3.71
CA ASP A 414 -8.85 -30.79 -4.28
C ASP A 414 -7.69 -30.44 -3.35
N SER A 415 -8.00 -30.31 -2.06
CA SER A 415 -7.05 -30.03 -0.99
C SER A 415 -5.97 -31.11 -0.91
N ALA A 416 -6.37 -32.38 -0.94
CA ALA A 416 -5.46 -33.53 -0.95
C ALA A 416 -4.64 -33.64 -2.24
N ARG A 417 -5.19 -33.22 -3.38
CA ARG A 417 -4.47 -33.15 -4.67
C ARG A 417 -3.50 -31.97 -4.75
N GLY A 418 -3.67 -30.95 -3.91
CA GLY A 418 -2.92 -29.70 -4.02
C GLY A 418 -3.31 -28.88 -5.25
N GLU A 419 -4.56 -29.01 -5.73
CA GLU A 419 -5.04 -28.26 -6.89
C GLU A 419 -6.55 -28.04 -6.78
N THR A 420 -6.98 -26.80 -7.01
CA THR A 420 -8.40 -26.45 -7.16
C THR A 420 -8.61 -25.51 -8.35
N VAL A 421 -9.81 -25.53 -8.93
CA VAL A 421 -10.19 -24.67 -10.07
C VAL A 421 -11.49 -23.96 -9.73
N VAL A 422 -11.46 -22.63 -9.82
CA VAL A 422 -12.66 -21.79 -9.65
C VAL A 422 -13.16 -21.38 -11.04
N PRO A 423 -14.24 -21.97 -11.57
CA PRO A 423 -14.77 -21.63 -12.88
C PRO A 423 -15.68 -20.39 -12.84
N GLY A 424 -16.01 -19.83 -14.01
CA GLY A 424 -17.13 -18.89 -14.17
C GLY A 424 -16.77 -17.43 -14.36
N TYR A 425 -15.48 -17.11 -14.41
CA TYR A 425 -14.97 -15.76 -14.68
C TYR A 425 -15.20 -15.37 -16.15
N VAL A 426 -15.50 -14.09 -16.41
CA VAL A 426 -15.58 -13.51 -17.76
C VAL A 426 -14.97 -12.11 -17.74
N ALA A 427 -13.94 -11.88 -18.53
CA ALA A 427 -13.41 -10.54 -18.75
C ALA A 427 -14.21 -9.86 -19.88
N GLY A 428 -15.03 -8.85 -19.57
CA GLY A 428 -15.84 -8.13 -20.55
C GLY A 428 -15.05 -7.33 -21.59
N SER A 429 -13.77 -7.05 -21.34
CA SER A 429 -12.87 -6.29 -22.21
C SER A 429 -11.49 -6.96 -22.32
N PRO A 430 -10.75 -6.71 -23.42
CA PRO A 430 -9.35 -7.11 -23.53
C PRO A 430 -8.44 -6.24 -22.66
N GLY A 431 -7.37 -6.82 -22.12
CA GLY A 431 -6.40 -6.10 -21.30
C GLY A 431 -5.77 -6.96 -20.21
N GLY A 432 -4.90 -6.35 -19.42
CA GLY A 432 -4.29 -6.98 -18.26
C GLY A 432 -5.32 -7.18 -17.16
N MET A 433 -5.28 -8.36 -16.55
CA MET A 433 -6.07 -8.71 -15.38
C MET A 433 -5.14 -9.14 -14.27
N ASP A 434 -5.31 -8.61 -13.08
CA ASP A 434 -4.54 -9.01 -11.90
C ASP A 434 -5.40 -9.91 -11.01
N VAL A 435 -4.80 -10.98 -10.51
CA VAL A 435 -5.44 -11.99 -9.68
C VAL A 435 -4.60 -12.19 -8.44
N ARG A 436 -5.19 -12.01 -7.27
CA ARG A 436 -4.58 -12.39 -5.98
C ARG A 436 -5.34 -13.56 -5.41
N VAL A 437 -4.59 -14.53 -4.92
CA VAL A 437 -5.14 -15.72 -4.29
C VAL A 437 -4.59 -15.82 -2.87
N SER A 438 -5.49 -16.10 -1.93
CA SER A 438 -5.13 -16.46 -0.57
C SER A 438 -5.71 -17.83 -0.22
N LEU A 439 -4.87 -18.76 0.24
CA LEU A 439 -5.29 -20.06 0.76
C LEU A 439 -5.26 -20.01 2.29
N TYR A 440 -6.27 -20.60 2.91
CA TYR A 440 -6.37 -20.72 4.36
C TYR A 440 -6.57 -22.18 4.72
N GLY A 441 -5.71 -22.70 5.59
CA GLY A 441 -5.89 -24.06 6.05
C GLY A 441 -6.34 -24.17 7.50
N SER A 442 -6.68 -25.40 7.86
CA SER A 442 -7.43 -25.76 9.06
C SER A 442 -6.75 -25.43 10.39
N ARG A 443 -5.49 -24.95 10.40
CA ARG A 443 -4.77 -24.49 11.60
C ARG A 443 -4.41 -23.01 11.60
N GLY A 444 -5.06 -22.24 10.72
CA GLY A 444 -4.89 -20.78 10.65
C GLY A 444 -3.65 -20.31 9.88
N GLY A 445 -2.86 -21.22 9.30
CA GLY A 445 -1.80 -20.86 8.35
C GLY A 445 -2.39 -20.43 7.01
N ALA A 446 -1.73 -19.47 6.35
CA ALA A 446 -2.13 -18.94 5.06
C ALA A 446 -0.99 -18.90 4.03
N ALA A 447 -1.37 -18.85 2.75
CA ALA A 447 -0.46 -18.47 1.67
C ALA A 447 -1.13 -17.44 0.77
N HIS A 448 -0.34 -16.49 0.28
CA HIS A 448 -0.77 -15.45 -0.63
C HIS A 448 0.10 -15.48 -1.88
N ALA A 449 -0.52 -15.35 -3.05
CA ALA A 449 0.20 -15.21 -4.31
C ALA A 449 -0.59 -14.29 -5.25
N GLU A 450 0.13 -13.65 -6.16
CA GLU A 450 -0.44 -12.77 -7.19
C GLU A 450 0.01 -13.28 -8.56
N ALA A 451 -0.88 -13.24 -9.54
CA ALA A 451 -0.60 -13.50 -10.93
C ALA A 451 -1.29 -12.47 -11.81
N ARG A 452 -0.69 -12.22 -12.98
CA ARG A 452 -1.26 -11.34 -13.98
C ARG A 452 -1.56 -12.13 -15.25
N PHE A 453 -2.78 -12.04 -15.71
CA PHE A 453 -3.24 -12.61 -16.97
C PHE A 453 -3.46 -11.49 -17.99
N VAL A 454 -3.62 -11.88 -19.25
CA VAL A 454 -4.07 -10.97 -20.32
C VAL A 454 -5.31 -11.58 -20.94
N ALA A 455 -6.43 -10.85 -20.87
CA ALA A 455 -7.62 -11.16 -21.66
C ALA A 455 -7.37 -10.70 -23.09
N LEU A 456 -7.25 -11.65 -24.01
CA LEU A 456 -7.01 -11.37 -25.42
C LEU A 456 -8.29 -10.96 -26.14
N PRO A 457 -8.20 -10.04 -27.10
CA PRO A 457 -9.32 -9.69 -27.97
C PRO A 457 -9.66 -10.83 -28.95
N SER A 458 -10.92 -10.89 -29.39
CA SER A 458 -11.35 -11.77 -30.49
C SER A 458 -10.84 -11.31 -31.86
N ASN A 459 -10.45 -10.04 -31.99
CA ASN A 459 -9.76 -9.43 -33.12
C ASN A 459 -8.26 -9.34 -32.78
N PRO A 460 -7.29 -9.60 -33.67
CA PRO A 460 -5.96 -10.02 -33.20
C PRO A 460 -5.06 -8.89 -32.65
N HIS A 461 -5.58 -7.67 -32.48
CA HIS A 461 -4.93 -6.60 -31.74
C HIS A 461 -5.96 -5.58 -31.23
N TYR A 462 -5.68 -4.96 -30.09
CA TYR A 462 -6.58 -4.01 -29.43
C TYR A 462 -5.76 -2.92 -28.73
N LEU A 463 -6.31 -1.71 -28.67
CA LEU A 463 -5.79 -0.61 -27.87
C LEU A 463 -6.82 -0.26 -26.82
N LEU A 464 -6.37 -0.20 -25.57
CA LEU A 464 -7.12 0.31 -24.45
C LEU A 464 -6.52 1.63 -24.00
N VAL A 465 -7.29 2.71 -24.09
CA VAL A 465 -6.97 4.02 -23.53
C VAL A 465 -7.73 4.19 -22.22
N ALA A 466 -6.97 4.40 -21.14
CA ALA A 466 -7.48 4.71 -19.82
C ALA A 466 -6.71 5.90 -19.23
N PRO A 467 -7.22 6.59 -18.20
CA PRO A 467 -6.41 7.52 -17.41
C PRO A 467 -5.27 6.76 -16.71
N GLN A 468 -4.19 7.46 -16.38
CA GLN A 468 -3.12 6.83 -15.59
C GLN A 468 -3.53 6.58 -14.13
N THR A 469 -4.48 7.36 -13.63
CA THR A 469 -5.03 7.20 -12.29
C THR A 469 -5.90 5.94 -12.23
N THR A 470 -5.80 5.23 -11.12
CA THR A 470 -6.57 3.99 -10.93
C THR A 470 -8.03 4.32 -10.58
N GLY A 471 -8.98 3.41 -10.80
CA GLY A 471 -10.35 3.55 -10.25
C GLY A 471 -11.20 4.70 -10.79
N THR A 472 -10.91 5.26 -11.97
CA THR A 472 -11.78 6.29 -12.56
C THR A 472 -13.05 5.67 -13.14
N ASN A 473 -14.21 6.22 -12.77
CA ASN A 473 -15.54 5.82 -13.27
C ASN A 473 -15.79 6.27 -14.72
N GLY A 474 -14.83 6.06 -15.62
CA GLY A 474 -14.97 6.40 -17.05
C GLY A 474 -14.49 7.80 -17.45
N LYS A 475 -13.90 8.59 -16.55
CA LYS A 475 -13.30 9.92 -16.85
C LYS A 475 -11.95 10.12 -16.17
N GLY A 476 -10.97 10.59 -16.92
CA GLY A 476 -9.66 11.02 -16.42
C GLY A 476 -9.63 12.46 -15.93
N PRO A 477 -8.78 12.80 -14.95
CA PRO A 477 -8.54 14.19 -14.55
C PRO A 477 -7.69 14.95 -15.57
N ALA A 478 -8.09 16.19 -15.85
CA ALA A 478 -7.22 17.20 -16.45
C ALA A 478 -6.51 17.97 -15.32
N HIS A 479 -5.22 17.70 -15.12
CA HIS A 479 -4.41 18.29 -14.06
C HIS A 479 -3.92 19.66 -14.47
N TRP A 480 -4.21 20.69 -13.67
CA TRP A 480 -3.67 22.03 -13.91
C TRP A 480 -2.26 22.15 -13.32
N ASN A 481 -1.29 22.52 -14.15
CA ASN A 481 0.04 22.92 -13.70
C ASN A 481 0.12 24.45 -13.67
N ALA A 482 0.14 25.02 -12.47
CA ALA A 482 0.18 26.48 -12.29
C ALA A 482 1.53 27.11 -12.68
N SER A 483 2.66 26.40 -12.53
CA SER A 483 3.97 26.97 -12.90
C SER A 483 4.14 27.05 -14.43
N GLU A 484 3.50 26.13 -15.15
CA GLU A 484 3.56 26.04 -16.61
C GLU A 484 2.33 26.61 -17.34
N GLN A 485 1.33 27.05 -16.57
CA GLN A 485 0.04 27.58 -17.04
C GLN A 485 -0.60 26.68 -18.11
N ARG A 486 -0.76 25.39 -17.82
CA ARG A 486 -1.34 24.42 -18.77
C ARG A 486 -2.02 23.24 -18.07
N TYR A 487 -2.98 22.63 -18.77
CA TYR A 487 -3.57 21.36 -18.37
C TYR A 487 -2.76 20.18 -18.89
N TYR A 488 -2.73 19.11 -18.12
CA TYR A 488 -2.16 17.82 -18.46
C TYR A 488 -3.21 16.73 -18.35
N CYS A 489 -3.31 15.90 -19.37
CA CYS A 489 -4.16 14.73 -19.40
C CYS A 489 -3.26 13.50 -19.52
N TYR A 490 -3.19 12.72 -18.44
CA TYR A 490 -2.38 11.52 -18.39
C TYR A 490 -3.20 10.31 -18.83
N ALA A 491 -2.66 9.55 -19.78
CA ALA A 491 -3.26 8.36 -20.33
C ALA A 491 -2.32 7.15 -20.17
N ARG A 492 -2.91 5.99 -19.91
CA ARG A 492 -2.29 4.67 -19.98
C ARG A 492 -2.85 3.99 -21.23
N PHE A 493 -1.97 3.68 -22.16
CA PHE A 493 -2.30 2.86 -23.32
C PHE A 493 -1.88 1.43 -23.04
N GLU A 494 -2.83 0.50 -23.04
CA GLU A 494 -2.53 -0.92 -23.06
C GLU A 494 -2.78 -1.47 -24.46
N VAL A 495 -1.68 -1.82 -25.15
CA VAL A 495 -1.73 -2.45 -26.46
C VAL A 495 -1.72 -3.95 -26.26
N VAL A 496 -2.78 -4.64 -26.66
CA VAL A 496 -2.94 -6.09 -26.55
C VAL A 496 -2.75 -6.73 -27.91
N ASN A 497 -1.90 -7.73 -28.00
CA ASN A 497 -1.59 -8.47 -29.21
C ASN A 497 -2.15 -9.90 -29.13
N GLY A 498 -3.20 -10.17 -29.89
CA GLY A 498 -3.77 -11.51 -30.05
C GLY A 498 -3.11 -12.34 -31.16
N HIS A 499 -2.11 -11.81 -31.88
CA HIS A 499 -1.38 -12.55 -32.90
C HIS A 499 -0.38 -13.54 -32.28
N SER A 500 -0.11 -14.63 -33.02
CA SER A 500 0.93 -15.61 -32.70
C SER A 500 2.36 -15.11 -32.95
N HIS A 501 2.52 -13.87 -33.39
CA HIS A 501 3.80 -13.21 -33.64
C HIS A 501 3.80 -11.83 -32.97
N ALA A 502 4.97 -11.29 -32.69
CA ALA A 502 5.09 -9.97 -32.09
C ALA A 502 4.67 -8.87 -33.08
N ILE A 503 4.06 -7.81 -32.58
CA ILE A 503 3.70 -6.61 -33.37
C ILE A 503 4.54 -5.42 -32.93
N THR A 504 4.86 -4.53 -33.87
CA THR A 504 5.57 -3.29 -33.59
C THR A 504 4.59 -2.14 -33.55
N VAL A 505 4.52 -1.43 -32.43
CA VAL A 505 3.88 -0.12 -32.31
C VAL A 505 4.83 0.91 -32.91
N GLY A 506 4.32 1.64 -33.90
CA GLY A 506 5.01 2.69 -34.61
C GLY A 506 5.28 3.91 -33.72
N PRO A 507 6.15 4.82 -34.18
CA PRO A 507 6.62 5.92 -33.36
C PRO A 507 5.57 7.01 -33.14
N SER A 508 4.54 7.10 -33.98
CA SER A 508 3.60 8.24 -33.99
C SER A 508 2.25 7.88 -33.38
N VAL A 509 1.74 8.80 -32.57
CA VAL A 509 0.37 8.82 -32.05
C VAL A 509 -0.32 10.06 -32.57
N THR A 510 -1.52 9.90 -33.12
CA THR A 510 -2.42 11.01 -33.44
C THR A 510 -3.48 11.13 -32.35
N CYS A 511 -3.68 12.34 -31.82
CA CYS A 511 -4.71 12.65 -30.84
C CYS A 511 -5.71 13.66 -31.42
N ARG A 512 -6.98 13.27 -31.45
CA ARG A 512 -8.11 14.11 -31.82
C ARG A 512 -8.94 14.44 -30.58
N VAL A 513 -9.18 15.72 -30.32
CA VAL A 513 -9.90 16.20 -29.13
C VAL A 513 -11.23 16.82 -29.52
N THR A 514 -12.33 16.38 -28.90
CA THR A 514 -13.68 16.94 -29.11
C THR A 514 -14.33 17.36 -27.80
N ASP A 515 -15.28 18.30 -27.89
CA ASP A 515 -16.20 18.70 -26.82
C ASP A 515 -17.61 18.77 -27.41
N GLY A 516 -18.52 17.93 -26.90
CA GLY A 516 -19.84 17.70 -27.48
C GLY A 516 -19.80 17.25 -28.94
N GLY A 517 -18.75 16.53 -29.34
CA GLY A 517 -18.50 16.13 -30.75
C GLY A 517 -17.92 17.22 -31.66
N SER A 518 -17.75 18.45 -31.18
CA SER A 518 -17.08 19.53 -31.92
C SER A 518 -15.57 19.43 -31.74
N GLU A 519 -14.81 19.37 -32.84
CA GLU A 519 -13.36 19.26 -32.80
C GLU A 519 -12.70 20.53 -32.23
N LYS A 520 -11.85 20.35 -31.22
CA LYS A 520 -11.09 21.42 -30.56
C LYS A 520 -9.62 21.41 -30.92
N ALA A 521 -9.05 20.24 -31.13
CA ALA A 521 -7.66 20.06 -31.49
C ALA A 521 -7.44 18.73 -32.24
N ASN A 522 -6.42 18.69 -33.09
CA ASN A 522 -5.98 17.49 -33.79
C ASN A 522 -4.47 17.59 -34.06
N PHE A 523 -3.68 16.79 -33.35
CA PHE A 523 -2.23 16.86 -33.38
C PHE A 523 -1.61 15.46 -33.30
N SER A 524 -0.31 15.37 -33.63
CA SER A 524 0.44 14.11 -33.52
C SER A 524 1.74 14.33 -32.75
N PHE A 525 2.18 13.31 -32.04
CA PHE A 525 3.43 13.31 -31.28
C PHE A 525 4.12 11.95 -31.38
N THR A 526 5.39 11.89 -30.94
CA THR A 526 6.23 10.69 -31.05
C THR A 526 6.40 10.03 -29.68
N ILE A 527 6.28 8.70 -29.63
CA ILE A 527 6.43 7.87 -28.42
C ILE A 527 7.60 6.87 -28.54
N GLY A 528 8.32 6.91 -29.67
CA GLY A 528 9.30 5.89 -30.04
C GLY A 528 8.65 4.59 -30.48
N THR A 529 9.44 3.65 -31.00
CA THR A 529 8.90 2.33 -31.37
C THR A 529 8.91 1.39 -30.18
N THR A 530 7.97 0.45 -30.17
CA THR A 530 7.95 -0.58 -29.15
C THR A 530 7.38 -1.88 -29.70
N THR A 531 7.84 -3.02 -29.17
CA THR A 531 7.33 -4.34 -29.59
C THR A 531 6.40 -4.89 -28.52
N VAL A 532 5.25 -5.40 -28.94
CA VAL A 532 4.30 -6.16 -28.11
C VAL A 532 4.47 -7.65 -28.46
N PRO A 533 4.79 -8.51 -27.48
CA PRO A 533 5.03 -9.94 -27.75
C PRO A 533 3.76 -10.63 -28.27
N ALA A 534 3.93 -11.79 -28.89
CA ALA A 534 2.81 -12.65 -29.29
C ALA A 534 1.95 -13.01 -28.07
N TYR A 535 0.63 -12.94 -28.22
CA TYR A 535 -0.33 -13.24 -27.14
C TYR A 535 -0.10 -12.46 -25.83
N GLY A 536 0.50 -11.27 -25.92
CA GLY A 536 0.82 -10.46 -24.75
C GLY A 536 0.26 -9.05 -24.83
N SER A 537 0.52 -8.26 -23.80
CA SER A 537 0.21 -6.83 -23.80
C SER A 537 1.43 -5.99 -23.47
N ARG A 538 1.35 -4.69 -23.75
CA ARG A 538 2.32 -3.71 -23.32
C ARG A 538 1.62 -2.43 -22.88
N VAL A 539 2.04 -1.93 -21.73
CA VAL A 539 1.56 -0.66 -21.19
C VAL A 539 2.52 0.46 -21.58
N LEU A 540 1.95 1.54 -22.11
CA LEU A 540 2.64 2.78 -22.45
C LEU A 540 1.98 3.92 -21.68
N SER A 541 2.79 4.73 -21.01
CA SER A 541 2.30 5.91 -20.28
C SER A 541 2.48 7.13 -21.16
N ILE A 542 1.40 7.87 -21.36
CA ILE A 542 1.28 8.97 -22.30
C ILE A 542 0.74 10.19 -21.58
N TYR A 543 1.14 11.38 -22.01
CA TYR A 543 0.51 12.62 -21.59
C TYR A 543 0.19 13.48 -22.80
N THR A 544 -0.89 14.25 -22.70
CA THR A 544 -1.17 15.40 -23.57
C THR A 544 -1.21 16.66 -22.73
N TYR A 545 -0.87 17.80 -23.33
CA TYR A 545 -0.90 19.09 -22.65
C TYR A 545 -1.58 20.18 -23.46
N TYR A 546 -2.22 21.11 -22.75
CA TYR A 546 -3.05 22.17 -23.31
C TYR A 546 -2.74 23.50 -22.61
N PRO A 547 -1.97 24.39 -23.26
CA PRO A 547 -1.63 25.70 -22.71
C PRO A 547 -2.85 26.56 -22.43
N LYS A 548 -2.78 27.39 -21.38
CA LYS A 548 -3.83 28.34 -21.03
C LYS A 548 -4.28 29.15 -22.25
N GLY A 549 -5.59 29.29 -22.41
CA GLY A 549 -6.19 30.07 -23.48
C GLY A 549 -6.38 29.34 -24.82
N ASN A 550 -5.82 28.13 -25.00
CA ASN A 550 -6.14 27.30 -26.17
C ASN A 550 -7.59 26.78 -26.09
N SER A 551 -8.11 26.26 -27.21
CA SER A 551 -9.51 25.82 -27.33
C SER A 551 -9.89 24.75 -26.31
N VAL A 552 -8.99 23.80 -26.04
CA VAL A 552 -9.19 22.69 -25.08
C VAL A 552 -9.10 23.19 -23.64
N ALA A 553 -8.09 23.98 -23.31
CA ALA A 553 -7.92 24.60 -21.99
C ALA A 553 -9.11 25.48 -21.64
N LYS A 554 -9.70 26.20 -22.61
CA LYS A 554 -10.96 26.93 -22.40
C LYS A 554 -12.14 26.02 -22.04
N VAL A 555 -12.20 24.79 -22.56
CA VAL A 555 -13.23 23.82 -22.14
C VAL A 555 -12.98 23.45 -20.68
N PHE A 556 -11.74 23.11 -20.32
CA PHE A 556 -11.38 22.79 -18.94
C PHE A 556 -11.60 23.97 -17.99
N ASP A 557 -11.22 25.20 -18.36
CA ASP A 557 -11.43 26.44 -17.61
C ASP A 557 -12.92 26.66 -17.27
N ASN A 558 -13.82 26.14 -18.12
CA ASN A 558 -15.27 26.17 -17.92
C ASN A 558 -15.83 24.89 -17.27
N PHE A 559 -14.98 24.05 -16.67
CA PHE A 559 -15.34 22.78 -16.06
C PHE A 559 -16.01 21.79 -17.02
N GLY A 560 -15.71 21.91 -18.31
CA GLY A 560 -16.14 20.96 -19.31
C GLY A 560 -15.30 19.68 -19.26
N ASP A 561 -15.77 18.70 -20.03
CA ASP A 561 -15.02 17.53 -20.39
C ASP A 561 -14.70 17.51 -21.89
N VAL A 562 -13.66 16.77 -22.25
CA VAL A 562 -13.27 16.55 -23.64
C VAL A 562 -13.04 15.08 -23.89
N ARG A 563 -13.41 14.59 -25.06
CA ARG A 563 -13.02 13.28 -25.54
C ARG A 563 -11.69 13.39 -26.27
N GLN A 564 -10.72 12.58 -25.88
CA GLN A 564 -9.49 12.41 -26.65
C GLN A 564 -9.51 11.04 -27.31
N THR A 565 -9.42 11.02 -28.64
CA THR A 565 -9.32 9.82 -29.47
C THR A 565 -7.89 9.66 -29.93
N PHE A 566 -7.25 8.56 -29.56
CA PHE A 566 -5.88 8.26 -29.91
C PHE A 566 -5.84 7.23 -31.01
N THR A 567 -4.99 7.46 -32.01
CA THR A 567 -4.70 6.49 -33.07
C THR A 567 -3.21 6.17 -33.08
N LEU A 568 -2.89 4.90 -32.92
CA LEU A 568 -1.55 4.35 -32.93
C LEU A 568 -1.32 3.57 -34.22
N GLN A 569 -0.21 3.83 -34.89
CA GLN A 569 0.22 3.00 -36.02
C GLN A 569 0.86 1.73 -35.48
N THR A 570 0.57 0.57 -36.08
CA THR A 570 1.27 -0.69 -35.79
C THR A 570 1.67 -1.40 -37.07
N SER A 571 2.53 -2.41 -36.98
CA SER A 571 2.94 -3.25 -38.11
C SER A 571 1.79 -4.04 -38.75
N VAL A 572 0.63 -4.13 -38.10
CA VAL A 572 -0.55 -4.89 -38.55
C VAL A 572 -1.77 -4.02 -38.83
N GLY A 573 -1.66 -2.69 -38.66
CA GLY A 573 -2.77 -1.74 -38.86
C GLY A 573 -2.78 -0.60 -37.84
N ASN A 574 -3.74 0.30 -37.98
CA ASN A 574 -3.96 1.36 -37.00
C ASN A 574 -4.88 0.87 -35.87
N LEU A 575 -4.50 1.18 -34.64
CA LEU A 575 -5.31 0.98 -33.46
C LEU A 575 -5.90 2.31 -33.01
N THR A 576 -7.21 2.34 -32.74
CA THR A 576 -7.88 3.55 -32.27
C THR A 576 -8.73 3.24 -31.05
N ASP A 577 -8.62 4.07 -30.03
CA ASP A 577 -9.50 4.06 -28.85
C ASP A 577 -9.57 5.48 -28.28
N TRP A 578 -10.50 5.71 -27.36
CA TRP A 578 -10.76 7.02 -26.80
C TRP A 578 -11.09 6.96 -25.32
N HIS A 579 -10.97 8.10 -24.66
CA HIS A 579 -11.46 8.29 -23.31
C HIS A 579 -11.84 9.76 -23.07
N VAL A 580 -12.52 10.04 -21.96
CA VAL A 580 -12.95 11.39 -21.58
C VAL A 580 -12.03 11.93 -20.50
N TRP A 581 -11.60 13.18 -20.64
CA TRP A 581 -10.88 13.92 -19.61
C TRP A 581 -11.71 15.11 -19.16
N GLN A 582 -11.71 15.41 -17.87
CA GLN A 582 -12.49 16.50 -17.30
C GLN A 582 -11.66 17.33 -16.35
N ALA A 583 -11.96 18.62 -16.29
CA ALA A 583 -11.50 19.45 -15.18
C ALA A 583 -12.18 18.99 -13.88
N MET A 584 -11.38 18.78 -12.84
CA MET A 584 -11.83 18.33 -11.52
C MET A 584 -11.47 19.37 -10.46
N ALA A 585 -12.21 19.38 -9.36
CA ALA A 585 -11.83 20.15 -8.19
C ALA A 585 -10.50 19.63 -7.63
N GLN A 586 -9.64 20.50 -7.14
CA GLN A 586 -8.28 20.13 -6.74
C GLN A 586 -8.06 20.40 -5.27
N VAL A 587 -7.43 19.45 -4.58
CA VAL A 587 -6.76 19.69 -3.29
C VAL A 587 -5.26 19.57 -3.51
N LYS A 588 -4.51 20.55 -3.00
CA LYS A 588 -3.05 20.52 -3.04
C LYS A 588 -2.49 20.08 -1.71
N LEU A 589 -1.42 19.28 -1.73
CA LEU A 589 -0.80 18.76 -0.52
C LEU A 589 0.64 19.24 -0.37
N SER A 590 1.03 19.53 0.86
CA SER A 590 2.41 19.69 1.30
C SER A 590 2.77 18.48 2.16
N LEU A 591 3.52 17.55 1.60
CA LEU A 591 3.99 16.32 2.24
C LEU A 591 5.23 16.64 3.08
N ILE A 592 5.08 16.67 4.40
CA ILE A 592 6.11 17.05 5.36
C ILE A 592 6.66 15.78 6.01
N PHE A 593 7.86 15.37 5.63
CA PHE A 593 8.48 14.16 6.15
C PHE A 593 9.25 14.43 7.43
N VAL A 594 9.00 13.60 8.44
CA VAL A 594 9.60 13.66 9.77
C VAL A 594 10.26 12.32 10.06
N GLY A 595 11.59 12.30 10.01
CA GLY A 595 12.39 11.10 10.23
C GLY A 595 13.33 10.73 9.07
N ASN A 596 13.90 9.54 9.18
CA ASN A 596 14.92 8.96 8.31
C ASN A 596 14.29 8.23 7.10
N MET A 597 13.50 8.95 6.32
CA MET A 597 12.98 8.42 5.06
C MET A 597 13.94 8.76 3.92
N THR A 598 14.36 7.76 3.15
CA THR A 598 15.22 7.95 1.98
C THR A 598 14.53 8.76 0.88
N VAL A 599 15.30 9.38 -0.03
CA VAL A 599 14.76 10.11 -1.20
C VAL A 599 13.79 9.23 -2.01
N SER A 600 14.12 7.95 -2.20
CA SER A 600 13.28 6.99 -2.91
C SER A 600 11.96 6.74 -2.19
N GLN A 601 11.97 6.54 -0.87
CA GLN A 601 10.75 6.36 -0.07
C GLN A 601 9.85 7.60 -0.11
N ARG A 602 10.42 8.81 0.01
CA ARG A 602 9.66 10.06 -0.09
C ARG A 602 9.05 10.25 -1.47
N GLY A 603 9.79 9.91 -2.54
CA GLY A 603 9.27 9.90 -3.91
C GLY A 603 8.16 8.88 -4.13
N ALA A 604 8.29 7.68 -3.55
CA ALA A 604 7.25 6.65 -3.60
C ALA A 604 5.96 7.12 -2.91
N PHE A 605 6.06 7.75 -1.73
CA PHE A 605 4.91 8.29 -1.01
C PHE A 605 4.21 9.42 -1.79
N GLN A 606 4.98 10.33 -2.38
CA GLN A 606 4.45 11.39 -3.24
C GLN A 606 3.66 10.80 -4.43
N SER A 607 4.25 9.80 -5.10
CA SER A 607 3.56 9.07 -6.16
C SER A 607 2.26 8.42 -5.66
N VAL A 608 2.25 7.90 -4.43
CA VAL A 608 1.04 7.32 -3.84
C VAL A 608 -0.08 8.34 -3.62
N ALA A 609 0.27 9.51 -3.08
CA ALA A 609 -0.69 10.60 -2.92
C ALA A 609 -1.30 11.05 -4.25
N GLU A 610 -0.48 11.14 -5.30
CA GLU A 610 -0.90 11.66 -6.60
C GLU A 610 -1.58 10.64 -7.51
N THR A 611 -1.46 9.34 -7.22
CA THR A 611 -2.03 8.30 -8.09
C THR A 611 -3.07 7.46 -7.36
N GLU A 612 -2.71 6.71 -6.32
CA GLU A 612 -3.66 5.88 -5.58
C GLU A 612 -4.61 6.68 -4.67
N ALA A 613 -4.15 7.72 -3.98
CA ALA A 613 -5.05 8.54 -3.16
C ALA A 613 -5.94 9.44 -4.02
N SER A 614 -5.37 10.03 -5.08
CA SER A 614 -6.11 10.87 -6.03
C SER A 614 -7.26 10.10 -6.70
N ALA A 615 -7.00 8.85 -7.11
CA ALA A 615 -7.97 7.92 -7.69
C ALA A 615 -9.29 7.80 -6.90
N VAL A 616 -9.22 7.81 -5.56
CA VAL A 616 -10.40 7.76 -4.69
C VAL A 616 -11.31 8.97 -4.93
N TYR A 617 -10.74 10.16 -5.01
CA TYR A 617 -11.52 11.39 -5.21
C TYR A 617 -12.01 11.56 -6.64
N GLU A 618 -11.27 11.04 -7.62
CA GLU A 618 -11.56 11.24 -9.05
C GLU A 618 -12.88 10.62 -9.47
N GLN A 619 -13.32 9.58 -8.77
CA GLN A 619 -14.65 8.98 -8.90
C GLN A 619 -15.81 9.99 -8.77
N ARG A 620 -15.58 11.15 -8.14
CA ARG A 620 -16.58 12.23 -7.98
C ARG A 620 -16.08 13.59 -8.46
N GLY A 621 -15.11 13.63 -9.37
CA GLY A 621 -14.66 14.88 -9.99
C GLY A 621 -13.84 15.78 -9.07
N MET A 622 -13.05 15.18 -8.19
CA MET A 622 -12.02 15.85 -7.39
C MET A 622 -10.71 15.09 -7.50
N ASN A 623 -9.55 15.73 -7.35
CA ASN A 623 -8.26 15.04 -7.39
C ASN A 623 -7.23 15.69 -6.45
N ILE A 624 -6.17 14.95 -6.13
CA ILE A 624 -4.98 15.49 -5.49
C ILE A 624 -4.07 16.00 -6.60
N ALA A 625 -3.80 17.30 -6.62
CA ALA A 625 -2.96 17.94 -7.63
C ALA A 625 -1.82 18.70 -6.98
N ASP A 626 -0.69 18.83 -7.68
CA ASP A 626 0.42 19.70 -7.28
C ASP A 626 0.86 19.39 -5.83
N THR A 627 1.50 18.23 -5.61
CA THR A 627 2.07 17.91 -4.30
C THR A 627 3.49 18.45 -4.18
N LYS A 628 3.85 18.95 -3.00
CA LYS A 628 5.21 19.39 -2.68
C LYS A 628 5.76 18.62 -1.49
N ARG A 629 7.07 18.37 -1.49
CA ARG A 629 7.76 17.65 -0.42
C ARG A 629 8.57 18.63 0.44
N TYR A 630 8.48 18.45 1.74
CA TYR A 630 9.18 19.22 2.75
C TYR A 630 9.81 18.28 3.78
N LEU A 631 10.91 18.71 4.39
CA LEU A 631 11.59 18.00 5.47
C LEU A 631 11.55 18.84 6.73
N LEU A 632 11.26 18.20 7.86
CA LEU A 632 11.61 18.75 9.15
C LEU A 632 13.13 18.57 9.36
N PRO A 633 13.91 19.65 9.61
CA PRO A 633 15.36 19.56 9.71
C PRO A 633 15.81 18.58 10.81
N SER A 634 16.66 17.61 10.47
CA SER A 634 17.21 16.65 11.45
C SER A 634 18.08 17.29 12.54
N SER A 635 18.54 18.52 12.30
CA SER A 635 19.25 19.35 13.28
C SER A 635 18.32 19.97 14.34
N HIS A 636 17.00 19.94 14.14
CA HIS A 636 16.06 20.56 15.07
C HIS A 636 15.82 19.67 16.31
N PRO A 637 15.76 20.24 17.54
CA PRO A 637 15.58 19.44 18.76
C PRO A 637 14.32 18.56 18.77
N ASP A 638 13.21 19.06 18.24
CA ASP A 638 11.95 18.29 18.15
C ASP A 638 11.94 17.22 17.05
N TRP A 639 12.96 17.13 16.19
CA TRP A 639 12.95 16.18 15.08
C TRP A 639 12.80 14.73 15.56
N ASN A 640 13.57 14.33 16.58
CA ASN A 640 13.45 12.97 17.13
C ASN A 640 12.12 12.75 17.86
N ARG A 641 11.63 13.79 18.55
CA ARG A 641 10.36 13.76 19.26
C ARG A 641 9.18 13.48 18.33
N PHE A 642 9.22 13.99 17.09
CA PHE A 642 8.12 13.85 16.15
C PHE A 642 8.22 12.64 15.21
N ARG A 643 9.28 11.83 15.31
CA ARG A 643 9.41 10.58 14.52
C ARG A 643 8.44 9.50 14.97
N ASP A 644 8.27 9.37 16.28
CA ASP A 644 7.30 8.48 16.94
C ASP A 644 6.30 9.34 17.70
N ILE A 645 5.07 9.45 17.18
CA ILE A 645 4.03 10.25 17.83
C ILE A 645 3.31 9.40 18.87
N ALA A 646 3.45 9.79 20.14
CA ALA A 646 2.70 9.18 21.23
C ALA A 646 1.22 9.57 21.14
N VAL A 647 0.37 8.57 20.87
CA VAL A 647 -1.07 8.68 20.85
C VAL A 647 -1.66 8.22 22.18
N LYS A 648 -2.74 8.87 22.61
CA LYS A 648 -3.49 8.51 23.81
C LYS A 648 -4.91 8.13 23.40
N SER A 649 -5.40 7.01 23.92
CA SER A 649 -6.82 6.69 23.86
C SER A 649 -7.59 7.66 24.75
N SER A 650 -8.80 8.05 24.34
CA SER A 650 -9.74 8.71 25.24
C SER A 650 -10.10 7.82 26.44
N LYS A 651 -10.68 8.45 27.47
CA LYS A 651 -11.25 7.74 28.63
C LYS A 651 -12.34 6.78 28.13
N GLY A 652 -11.99 5.51 28.00
CA GLY A 652 -12.84 4.48 27.38
C GLY A 652 -12.06 3.43 26.60
N GLY A 653 -10.78 3.68 26.28
CA GLY A 653 -9.89 2.69 25.66
C GLY A 653 -10.12 2.45 24.16
N ASN A 654 -11.17 3.05 23.57
CA ASN A 654 -11.72 2.60 22.30
C ASN A 654 -11.16 3.25 21.02
N CYS A 655 -9.99 3.91 21.11
CA CYS A 655 -9.26 4.74 20.12
C CYS A 655 -10.05 5.50 19.03
N SER A 656 -11.36 5.63 19.15
CA SER A 656 -12.27 6.34 18.26
C SER A 656 -12.07 7.86 18.33
N SER A 657 -11.41 8.31 19.39
CA SER A 657 -10.88 9.65 19.52
C SER A 657 -9.44 9.58 20.01
N ILE A 658 -8.51 9.50 19.06
CA ILE A 658 -7.08 9.63 19.32
C ILE A 658 -6.75 11.10 19.53
N SER A 659 -5.95 11.36 20.55
CA SER A 659 -5.31 12.65 20.73
C SER A 659 -3.82 12.46 20.94
N SER A 660 -3.03 13.40 20.45
CA SER A 660 -1.61 13.47 20.74
C SER A 660 -1.20 14.93 20.93
N SER A 661 -0.72 15.24 22.13
CA SER A 661 -0.13 16.55 22.41
C SER A 661 1.13 16.81 21.58
N GLU A 662 1.82 15.75 21.16
CA GLU A 662 3.03 15.85 20.33
C GLU A 662 2.66 16.21 18.89
N ALA A 663 1.67 15.55 18.31
CA ALA A 663 1.16 15.95 17.00
C ALA A 663 0.57 17.36 17.01
N ASP A 664 -0.12 17.76 18.08
CA ASP A 664 -0.62 19.11 18.25
C ASP A 664 0.51 20.15 18.30
N ASP A 665 1.62 19.83 18.98
CA ASP A 665 2.80 20.67 19.01
C ASP A 665 3.48 20.75 17.64
N MET A 666 3.59 19.62 16.93
CA MET A 666 4.13 19.56 15.58
C MET A 666 3.33 20.43 14.60
N LYS A 667 2.01 20.20 14.49
CA LYS A 667 1.10 20.97 13.61
C LYS A 667 1.09 22.46 13.95
N LYS A 668 1.24 22.81 15.23
CA LYS A 668 1.31 24.21 15.67
C LYS A 668 2.66 24.86 15.32
N GLY A 669 3.76 24.14 15.49
CA GLY A 669 5.11 24.65 15.33
C GLY A 669 5.62 24.65 13.89
N TRP A 670 5.01 23.84 13.03
CA TRP A 670 5.49 23.57 11.67
C TRP A 670 4.35 23.71 10.67
N SER A 671 4.65 24.37 9.55
CA SER A 671 3.68 24.59 8.47
C SER A 671 4.46 24.87 7.19
N SER A 672 3.95 24.40 6.05
CA SER A 672 4.55 24.79 4.78
C SER A 672 4.18 26.23 4.42
N ALA A 673 5.10 26.94 3.75
CA ALA A 673 4.94 28.34 3.39
C ALA A 673 3.75 28.63 2.44
N PRO A 674 3.45 27.81 1.41
CA PRO A 674 2.28 28.03 0.58
C PRO A 674 0.99 27.83 1.37
N ALA A 675 0.23 28.90 1.57
CA ALA A 675 -1.02 28.87 2.34
C ALA A 675 -2.15 28.06 1.66
N ASP A 676 -2.01 27.74 0.37
CA ASP A 676 -3.03 27.06 -0.42
C ASP A 676 -2.93 25.54 -0.47
N ARG A 677 -2.02 24.96 0.32
CA ARG A 677 -1.80 23.51 0.38
C ARG A 677 -2.16 22.97 1.75
N LEU A 678 -2.82 21.83 1.81
CA LEU A 678 -3.02 21.12 3.07
C LEU A 678 -1.69 20.49 3.51
N ASP A 679 -1.27 20.76 4.74
CA ASP A 679 -0.09 20.13 5.32
C ASP A 679 -0.41 18.68 5.74
N VAL A 680 0.40 17.74 5.28
CA VAL A 680 0.30 16.31 5.59
C VAL A 680 1.65 15.89 6.18
N PHE A 681 1.70 15.63 7.47
CA PHE A 681 2.89 15.21 8.20
C PHE A 681 3.04 13.69 8.11
N ILE A 682 4.16 13.22 7.60
CA ILE A 682 4.48 11.80 7.49
C ILE A 682 5.56 11.48 8.53
N VAL A 683 5.17 10.74 9.57
CA VAL A 683 6.04 10.31 10.68
C VAL A 683 6.42 8.84 10.52
N GLU A 684 7.43 8.37 11.23
CA GLU A 684 7.88 6.98 11.10
C GLU A 684 6.89 5.99 11.74
N THR A 685 6.41 6.30 12.95
CA THR A 685 5.53 5.42 13.71
C THR A 685 4.63 6.16 14.69
N PHE A 686 3.69 5.42 15.26
CA PHE A 686 2.89 5.83 16.40
C PHE A 686 3.16 4.90 17.59
N SER A 687 3.01 5.44 18.79
CA SER A 687 3.21 4.76 20.06
C SER A 687 2.05 4.99 21.01
N GLY A 688 1.81 4.08 21.96
CA GLY A 688 0.77 4.23 22.96
C GLY A 688 -0.04 2.94 23.14
N PRO A 689 -1.39 3.00 23.26
CA PRO A 689 -2.23 1.80 23.35
C PRO A 689 -2.02 0.88 22.12
N SER A 690 -2.36 -0.40 22.23
CA SER A 690 -2.24 -1.40 21.16
C SER A 690 -2.74 -0.94 19.79
N CYS A 691 -3.87 -0.24 19.77
CA CYS A 691 -4.48 0.31 18.56
C CYS A 691 -3.52 1.25 17.81
N ALA A 692 -2.56 1.89 18.49
CA ALA A 692 -1.55 2.75 17.87
C ALA A 692 -0.72 2.02 16.82
N ALA A 693 -0.50 0.71 17.00
CA ALA A 693 0.27 -0.11 16.07
C ALA A 693 -0.38 -0.17 14.67
N SER A 694 -1.70 -0.09 14.61
CA SER A 694 -2.53 -0.30 13.43
C SER A 694 -3.19 0.98 12.91
N LEU A 695 -3.01 2.13 13.59
CA LEU A 695 -3.40 3.43 13.07
C LEU A 695 -2.56 3.86 11.86
N TYR A 696 -3.23 4.36 10.82
CA TYR A 696 -2.58 4.93 9.63
C TYR A 696 -2.30 6.41 9.77
N GLY A 697 -3.17 7.11 10.49
CA GLY A 697 -3.11 8.54 10.64
C GLY A 697 -4.20 9.04 11.56
N PHE A 698 -4.28 10.36 11.66
CA PHE A 698 -5.44 11.04 12.20
C PHE A 698 -5.46 12.49 11.71
N ALA A 699 -6.67 12.98 11.51
CA ALA A 699 -6.96 14.36 11.13
C ALA A 699 -8.17 14.90 11.89
N PRO A 700 -8.21 16.21 12.19
CA PRO A 700 -9.45 16.83 12.67
C PRO A 700 -10.51 16.82 11.58
N VAL A 701 -11.77 16.61 11.96
CA VAL A 701 -12.89 16.75 11.02
C VAL A 701 -13.14 18.22 10.71
N ASN A 702 -13.14 18.58 9.42
CA ASN A 702 -13.34 19.95 8.94
C ASN A 702 -12.31 20.93 9.54
N GLY A 703 -11.04 20.65 9.26
CA GLY A 703 -9.91 21.41 9.79
C GLY A 703 -9.90 22.88 9.32
N PRO A 704 -9.20 23.77 10.04
CA PRO A 704 -9.10 25.17 9.64
C PRO A 704 -8.25 25.32 8.36
N THR A 705 -8.61 26.32 7.54
CA THR A 705 -7.78 26.75 6.40
C THR A 705 -6.57 27.58 6.84
N SER A 706 -6.62 28.19 8.03
CA SER A 706 -5.46 28.81 8.64
C SER A 706 -4.46 27.75 9.07
N LYS A 707 -3.21 27.92 8.64
CA LYS A 707 -2.10 27.07 9.07
C LYS A 707 -1.52 27.51 10.42
N GLY A 708 -0.68 26.67 11.04
CA GLY A 708 0.06 27.02 12.27
C GLY A 708 -0.73 26.86 13.57
N GLY A 709 -1.71 25.94 13.63
CA GLY A 709 -2.48 25.61 14.83
C GLY A 709 -2.49 24.12 15.13
N LYS A 710 -2.96 23.74 16.33
CA LYS A 710 -3.05 22.33 16.75
C LYS A 710 -3.94 21.48 15.84
N ASN A 711 -4.89 22.12 15.14
CA ASN A 711 -5.79 21.45 14.21
C ASN A 711 -5.38 21.65 12.74
N SER A 712 -4.21 22.23 12.46
CA SER A 712 -3.78 22.53 11.10
C SER A 712 -2.98 21.37 10.51
N GLY A 713 -3.57 20.63 9.57
CA GLY A 713 -2.93 19.53 8.87
C GLY A 713 -3.36 18.13 9.33
N VAL A 714 -2.83 17.15 8.61
CA VAL A 714 -3.06 15.71 8.73
C VAL A 714 -1.79 15.03 9.21
N VAL A 715 -1.87 13.98 10.04
CA VAL A 715 -0.70 13.16 10.41
C VAL A 715 -0.89 11.74 9.87
N LEU A 716 0.15 11.19 9.25
CA LEU A 716 0.20 9.84 8.68
C LEU A 716 1.46 9.09 9.14
N LYS A 717 1.32 7.78 9.34
CA LYS A 717 2.39 6.84 9.68
C LYS A 717 2.98 6.20 8.42
N PHE A 718 4.28 6.36 8.21
CA PHE A 718 5.00 5.81 7.06
C PHE A 718 5.11 4.29 7.08
N SER A 719 5.46 3.72 8.24
CA SER A 719 5.75 2.28 8.38
C SER A 719 4.55 1.35 8.20
N ALA A 720 3.35 1.91 7.97
CA ALA A 720 2.14 1.11 7.81
C ALA A 720 2.12 0.30 6.50
N TYR A 721 2.91 0.64 5.47
CA TYR A 721 2.79 0.00 4.18
C TYR A 721 4.12 -0.23 3.46
N ASN A 722 4.24 -1.40 2.81
CA ASN A 722 5.32 -1.65 1.87
C ASN A 722 5.01 -1.01 0.51
N LEU A 723 5.51 0.22 0.31
CA LEU A 723 5.27 1.01 -0.90
C LEU A 723 5.94 0.44 -2.18
N THR A 724 6.73 -0.64 -2.07
CA THR A 724 7.25 -1.36 -3.25
C THR A 724 6.25 -2.34 -3.84
N THR A 725 5.20 -2.69 -3.09
CA THR A 725 4.15 -3.62 -3.52
C THR A 725 2.90 -2.88 -3.99
N SER A 726 2.17 -3.46 -4.94
CA SER A 726 0.90 -2.92 -5.44
C SER A 726 -0.13 -2.76 -4.31
N GLY A 727 -0.23 -3.75 -3.42
CA GLY A 727 -1.12 -3.75 -2.26
C GLY A 727 -0.75 -2.67 -1.23
N GLY A 728 0.53 -2.54 -0.87
CA GLY A 728 0.97 -1.52 0.07
C GLY A 728 0.75 -0.09 -0.43
N ARG A 729 0.97 0.14 -1.74
CA ARG A 729 0.66 1.43 -2.37
C ARG A 729 -0.83 1.75 -2.35
N ALA A 730 -1.68 0.80 -2.74
CA ALA A 730 -3.14 1.00 -2.72
C ALA A 730 -3.66 1.31 -1.32
N GLY A 731 -3.19 0.56 -0.32
CA GLY A 731 -3.55 0.79 1.08
C GLY A 731 -3.10 2.17 1.60
N MET A 732 -1.85 2.57 1.33
CA MET A 732 -1.39 3.91 1.69
C MET A 732 -2.17 5.01 0.94
N GLY A 733 -2.54 4.78 -0.32
CA GLY A 733 -3.38 5.69 -1.09
C GLY A 733 -4.74 5.94 -0.43
N VAL A 734 -5.42 4.86 -0.04
CA VAL A 734 -6.69 4.96 0.71
C VAL A 734 -6.49 5.66 2.05
N ALA A 735 -5.42 5.35 2.80
CA ALA A 735 -5.12 6.02 4.06
C ALA A 735 -4.91 7.53 3.91
N ILE A 736 -4.15 7.97 2.90
CA ILE A 736 -3.99 9.40 2.58
C ILE A 736 -5.36 10.03 2.27
N ALA A 737 -6.14 9.38 1.40
CA ALA A 737 -7.46 9.88 1.02
C ALA A 737 -8.43 9.95 2.22
N HIS A 738 -8.40 8.97 3.11
CA HIS A 738 -9.22 8.91 4.32
C HIS A 738 -8.95 10.10 5.23
N GLU A 739 -7.68 10.32 5.60
CA GLU A 739 -7.32 11.38 6.52
C GLU A 739 -7.48 12.78 5.93
N VAL A 740 -7.16 12.94 4.65
CA VAL A 740 -7.47 14.19 3.92
C VAL A 740 -9.00 14.37 3.86
N GLY A 741 -9.78 13.31 3.68
CA GLY A 741 -11.24 13.35 3.70
C GLY A 741 -11.80 13.87 5.02
N HIS A 742 -11.28 13.39 6.15
CA HIS A 742 -11.60 13.95 7.47
C HIS A 742 -11.30 15.45 7.53
N PHE A 743 -10.09 15.85 7.14
CA PHE A 743 -9.71 17.26 7.14
C PHE A 743 -10.67 18.11 6.31
N LEU A 744 -11.12 17.60 5.16
CA LEU A 744 -12.06 18.26 4.26
C LEU A 744 -13.54 18.16 4.71
N GLY A 745 -13.80 17.59 5.89
CA GLY A 745 -15.09 17.65 6.57
C GLY A 745 -15.89 16.35 6.60
N LEU A 746 -15.31 15.24 6.15
CA LEU A 746 -15.96 13.94 6.21
C LEU A 746 -15.87 13.31 7.60
N LYS A 747 -16.86 12.48 7.91
CA LYS A 747 -16.91 11.62 9.10
C LYS A 747 -16.88 10.17 8.66
N HIS A 748 -16.63 9.27 9.61
CA HIS A 748 -16.71 7.84 9.34
C HIS A 748 -18.11 7.43 8.84
N THR A 749 -18.15 6.35 8.07
CA THR A 749 -19.38 5.70 7.60
C THR A 749 -19.30 4.20 7.78
N ASP A 750 -20.42 3.52 7.96
CA ASP A 750 -20.42 2.06 8.16
C ASP A 750 -20.33 1.27 6.83
N ALA A 751 -20.33 1.96 5.68
CA ALA A 751 -20.24 1.33 4.37
C ALA A 751 -18.83 0.76 4.15
N SER A 752 -18.69 -0.58 4.15
CA SER A 752 -17.40 -1.29 4.11
C SER A 752 -16.53 -1.00 2.88
N GLN A 753 -17.13 -0.61 1.75
CA GLN A 753 -16.40 -0.24 0.54
C GLN A 753 -16.09 1.26 0.46
N ASN A 754 -16.60 2.08 1.39
CA ASN A 754 -16.38 3.51 1.40
C ASN A 754 -15.00 3.85 1.96
N PHE A 755 -14.29 4.79 1.35
CA PHE A 755 -12.97 5.19 1.84
C PHE A 755 -12.99 5.92 3.19
N MET A 756 -14.17 6.35 3.65
CA MET A 756 -14.38 6.87 5.01
C MET A 756 -14.89 5.80 5.97
N ASN A 757 -14.86 4.52 5.62
CA ASN A 757 -15.04 3.49 6.64
C ASN A 757 -13.93 3.64 7.69
N ALA A 758 -14.25 3.56 8.98
CA ALA A 758 -13.22 3.58 10.04
C ALA A 758 -12.16 2.48 9.85
N SER A 759 -12.55 1.51 9.04
CA SER A 759 -11.90 0.24 8.86
C SER A 759 -11.53 0.05 7.38
N THR A 760 -10.78 0.99 6.81
CA THR A 760 -10.48 0.99 5.37
C THR A 760 -9.39 0.01 4.97
N THR A 761 -9.67 -0.74 3.91
CA THR A 761 -8.71 -1.56 3.17
C THR A 761 -8.15 -0.79 1.96
N GLY A 762 -7.10 -1.31 1.31
CA GLY A 762 -6.64 -0.77 0.02
C GLY A 762 -7.65 -0.90 -1.13
N SER A 763 -8.79 -1.58 -0.93
CA SER A 763 -9.91 -1.67 -1.87
C SER A 763 -11.11 -0.78 -1.49
N SER A 764 -11.09 -0.15 -0.31
CA SER A 764 -12.15 0.73 0.17
C SER A 764 -12.08 2.10 -0.50
N THR A 765 -12.42 2.18 -1.78
CA THR A 765 -12.24 3.40 -2.58
C THR A 765 -13.53 4.17 -2.86
N ASN A 766 -14.70 3.66 -2.47
CA ASN A 766 -15.97 4.28 -2.88
C ASN A 766 -16.19 5.62 -2.17
N ILE A 767 -16.64 6.60 -2.95
CA ILE A 767 -17.03 7.93 -2.47
C ILE A 767 -18.45 8.27 -2.97
N THR A 768 -19.25 8.86 -2.09
CA THR A 768 -20.62 9.32 -2.41
C THR A 768 -20.62 10.75 -2.92
N TRP A 769 -21.71 11.14 -3.61
CA TRP A 769 -21.87 12.52 -4.08
C TRP A 769 -22.00 13.53 -2.92
N ASP A 770 -22.60 13.13 -1.79
CA ASP A 770 -22.73 13.97 -0.60
C ASP A 770 -21.39 14.23 0.08
N GLN A 771 -20.53 13.20 0.13
CA GLN A 771 -19.14 13.36 0.59
C GLN A 771 -18.38 14.35 -0.31
N TYR A 772 -18.46 14.20 -1.64
CA TYR A 772 -17.88 15.19 -2.56
C TYR A 772 -18.44 16.60 -2.34
N THR A 773 -19.76 16.73 -2.18
CA THR A 773 -20.44 18.02 -1.96
C THR A 773 -20.04 18.67 -0.64
N THR A 774 -19.66 17.87 0.35
CA THR A 774 -19.11 18.34 1.63
C THR A 774 -17.69 18.85 1.44
N MET A 775 -16.80 18.02 0.89
CA MET A 775 -15.39 18.36 0.69
C MET A 775 -15.18 19.56 -0.23
N ARG A 776 -15.94 19.67 -1.33
CA ARG A 776 -15.80 20.77 -2.30
C ARG A 776 -16.07 22.17 -1.73
N LYS A 777 -16.71 22.26 -0.56
CA LYS A 777 -16.98 23.53 0.14
C LYS A 777 -15.81 23.96 1.03
N HIS A 778 -14.87 23.05 1.28
CA HIS A 778 -13.71 23.30 2.13
C HIS A 778 -12.73 24.27 1.43
N GLY A 779 -12.13 25.21 2.16
CA GLY A 779 -11.33 26.27 1.54
C GLY A 779 -9.97 25.83 0.97
N PHE A 780 -9.53 24.59 1.23
CA PHE A 780 -8.40 23.96 0.53
C PHE A 780 -8.80 23.31 -0.80
N VAL A 781 -10.09 23.06 -1.02
CA VAL A 781 -10.57 22.53 -2.30
C VAL A 781 -10.87 23.69 -3.22
N ARG A 782 -10.17 23.73 -4.33
CA ARG A 782 -10.37 24.75 -5.36
C ARG A 782 -11.11 24.10 -6.51
N ARG A 783 -12.24 24.69 -6.89
CA ARG A 783 -12.95 24.24 -8.09
C ARG A 783 -12.13 24.61 -9.34
N HIS A 784 -11.51 25.79 -9.43
CA HIS A 784 -10.49 26.08 -10.45
C HIS A 784 -9.57 27.21 -10.02
N VAL A 785 -8.44 27.38 -10.72
CA VAL A 785 -7.54 28.55 -10.63
C VAL A 785 -7.34 29.05 -12.07
N PRO A 786 -7.55 30.34 -12.38
CA PRO A 786 -7.19 31.51 -11.56
C PRO A 786 -8.19 31.91 -10.48
#